data_AF-A0A924WRZ7-F1
#
_entry.id   AF-A0A924WRZ7-F1
#
_cell.length_a   1.000
_cell.length_b   1.000
_cell.length_c   1.000
_cell.angle_alpha   90.00
_cell.angle_beta   90.00
_cell.angle_gamma   90.00
#
_symmetry.space_group_name_H-M   'P 1'
#
loop_
_entity.id
_entity.type
_entity.pdbx_description
1 polymer ?
#
loop_
_entity_poly.entity_id
_entity_poly.type
_entity_poly.pdbx_seq_one_letter_code
_entity_poly.pdbx_strand_id
1 'polypeptide(L)'
;MSRNKQGRPVGGSAVKPTIEPLERRRLLAASPTPGAQVSAAPVGVPPRIVENLGRGVVAVRTSSTQALVTWRLLALDPVGIGFNVYRSANGAAAVKLNGSVLTAGTNYTDTNPNLTLNNTYHVRPVINGVEQPASGTFLLKANNATEPVVRIPITPPPQGYRSKSIWVGDLDGDGEFDFVVDRLAPFYVDPVTGVENNDIGTGNQFLEAFTSKGVKLWTIDMGPTSRGTYNISPGAATISMGMWDGVTVQDLNGDGKAEIVLKIANGVKFPDGTTFTTTNDQRQFISVLNGMTGNKLAHLEFPSDHAFAGRLASMLGVGYLNGGKASIVGWLRNRNPDTSAYGAQRKQFNDIMMAWDWNGGSTITQRWKLPLKAGDPAAAGISGFHQMRIIDVNGDGSDDLLPGNYAINGKTGAIIYKLAGIGHGDRFHVGDFDPDRPGLEGFGIQQNDGKIGTANAILDYYYDADDGTILWTNNGVGYDVGRGAAGDVDPSKRGYEVWSFEGMYNGPTKALVDDNSNDGIPWPNLRIWWDGDLGSEEMDGTVINKYNPVSKTTGRLVTGYKLGATTNENFPGIYGDILGDWREEGVYMNSTWSEFTILTTNVPTTTRLYTLSQNAAYRNSLTVKGYYQSNHVDYYLGYGMTTPPTPNVVYADTVPPTIVSSVFNYATSQSLAVTFSESVSPSILTSSNFAVLNQTTGLNVPAGQVAVAFNTATNVATITYTGVLADGNYRVTFNNVTDAAGKLISGTNFVDFFVLAADANHDRFVDAADQSIVTANLNQSGKNFSQGDFDYNGTVNSLDQTILTNAMRLWLPAIGALAVPATSNADLVTLKRESAALVDLYTPASATPISRIYIGGLTGMSFSGGSGDDTLTLDYSNGIPFVGATFAYDGGLGTDTLAIVGGVGAETATFAAASVAISGSTVTDTTTEARRFDGKQGLDNLTVTGGPSVEFPATQSFNVLTLAGGSANVRRGSASLVKTKTLSISGAALLDLHDNNLLVDYTAGSSPYTAIFNWVKTGLVLLGGSGQGIGSSEVDAQTPVATRLAVVDNAIAAGQIASISGFVPPAKSILVKYTWAGDANLDGAVNGSDYALADNGYSSAGLSSWFYGDFDYDGITTGSDYALADTGFSSQTGVLI
;
A
#
# COMPACT_ATOMS: atom_id res chain seq x y z
N MET A 1 50.24 40.44 -27.10
CA MET A 1 50.39 40.75 -28.55
C MET A 1 49.40 41.85 -28.93
N SER A 2 49.82 42.77 -29.79
CA SER A 2 49.15 44.04 -30.13
C SER A 2 47.91 43.90 -31.04
N ARG A 3 46.94 44.82 -30.95
CA ARG A 3 46.47 45.72 -32.05
C ARG A 3 45.16 46.49 -31.74
N ASN A 4 45.31 47.82 -31.76
CA ASN A 4 44.53 48.90 -32.41
C ASN A 4 42.98 49.02 -32.37
N LYS A 5 42.61 50.27 -32.05
CA LYS A 5 41.34 51.02 -32.12
C LYS A 5 40.80 51.26 -33.55
N GLN A 6 39.47 51.45 -33.64
CA GLN A 6 38.66 52.39 -34.47
C GLN A 6 37.25 51.75 -34.64
N GLY A 7 36.06 52.35 -34.57
CA GLY A 7 35.50 53.71 -34.48
C GLY A 7 33.95 53.57 -34.56
N ARG A 8 33.20 54.46 -33.90
CA ARG A 8 31.70 54.62 -33.86
C ARG A 8 31.10 54.96 -35.27
N PRO A 9 29.75 55.04 -35.53
CA PRO A 9 28.62 55.35 -34.62
C PRO A 9 27.21 54.71 -34.85
N VAL A 10 26.43 54.73 -33.76
CA VAL A 10 25.00 55.08 -33.54
C VAL A 10 23.95 55.01 -34.67
N GLY A 11 22.83 54.34 -34.39
CA GLY A 11 21.50 54.69 -34.92
C GLY A 11 20.47 53.56 -34.81
N GLY A 12 19.40 53.72 -34.02
CA GLY A 12 18.26 52.79 -34.05
C GLY A 12 17.41 52.76 -32.78
N SER A 13 16.40 53.63 -32.74
CA SER A 13 15.31 53.67 -31.75
C SER A 13 14.61 52.31 -31.59
N ALA A 14 14.51 51.81 -30.35
CA ALA A 14 13.63 50.70 -30.00
C ALA A 14 12.63 51.12 -28.91
N VAL A 15 11.36 50.88 -29.23
CA VAL A 15 10.16 51.10 -28.44
C VAL A 15 10.23 50.34 -27.12
N LYS A 16 9.99 51.02 -26.00
CA LYS A 16 9.82 50.42 -24.67
C LYS A 16 8.46 49.69 -24.60
N PRO A 17 8.40 48.42 -24.18
CA PRO A 17 7.19 47.88 -23.57
C PRO A 17 7.17 48.26 -22.09
N THR A 18 6.07 48.87 -21.67
CA THR A 18 5.68 49.08 -20.27
C THR A 18 5.51 47.74 -19.58
N ILE A 19 6.33 47.48 -18.55
CA ILE A 19 6.09 46.45 -17.54
C ILE A 19 5.31 47.12 -16.41
N GLU A 20 4.08 46.67 -16.18
CA GLU A 20 3.33 47.03 -14.97
C GLU A 20 3.98 46.35 -13.75
N PRO A 21 4.24 47.09 -12.65
CA PRO A 21 4.75 46.49 -11.42
C PRO A 21 3.60 45.78 -10.69
N LEU A 22 3.76 44.48 -10.45
CA LEU A 22 2.94 43.74 -9.50
C LEU A 22 3.10 44.35 -8.11
N GLU A 23 1.99 44.75 -7.50
CA GLU A 23 1.93 45.23 -6.12
C GLU A 23 2.47 44.15 -5.16
N ARG A 24 3.68 44.36 -4.61
CA ARG A 24 4.13 43.65 -3.40
C ARG A 24 3.79 44.51 -2.19
N ARG A 25 2.95 43.96 -1.32
CA ARG A 25 2.61 44.53 0.00
C ARG A 25 3.89 44.66 0.84
N ARG A 26 4.44 45.87 0.90
CA ARG A 26 5.39 46.28 1.94
C ARG A 26 4.64 46.38 3.26
N LEU A 27 4.85 45.43 4.17
CA LEU A 27 4.61 45.65 5.60
C LEU A 27 5.75 46.54 6.11
N LEU A 28 5.56 47.86 5.99
CA LEU A 28 6.38 48.85 6.69
C LEU A 28 6.05 48.78 8.18
N ALA A 29 6.88 48.09 8.96
CA ALA A 29 6.88 48.25 10.41
C ALA A 29 7.57 49.57 10.77
N ALA A 30 6.87 50.39 11.55
CA ALA A 30 7.36 51.65 12.10
C ALA A 30 8.44 51.41 13.19
N SER A 31 9.24 52.46 13.45
CA SER A 31 10.40 52.59 14.33
C SER A 31 10.36 51.84 15.68
N PRO A 32 11.54 51.46 16.24
CA PRO A 32 11.68 50.38 17.20
C PRO A 32 11.37 50.79 18.64
N THR A 33 10.74 49.88 19.38
CA THR A 33 10.75 49.87 20.86
C THR A 33 11.56 48.65 21.28
N PRO A 34 12.47 48.71 22.28
CA PRO A 34 13.25 47.56 22.70
C PRO A 34 12.37 46.57 23.47
N GLY A 35 11.94 45.52 22.79
CA GLY A 35 11.18 44.41 23.35
C GLY A 35 11.18 43.28 22.33
N ALA A 36 12.16 42.38 22.46
CA ALA A 36 12.35 41.23 21.57
C ALA A 36 11.06 40.40 21.49
N GLN A 37 10.36 40.50 20.35
CA GLN A 37 9.35 39.53 19.96
C GLN A 37 10.09 38.37 19.31
N VAL A 38 9.99 37.19 19.92
CA VAL A 38 10.31 35.92 19.27
C VAL A 38 9.38 35.81 18.06
N SER A 39 9.92 36.00 16.85
CA SER A 39 9.15 35.86 15.62
C SER A 39 8.76 34.40 15.47
N ALA A 40 7.49 34.08 15.70
CA ALA A 40 6.92 32.81 15.27
C ALA A 40 6.97 32.75 13.74
N ALA A 41 7.14 31.54 13.18
CA ALA A 41 7.09 31.33 11.73
C ALA A 41 5.81 31.98 11.15
N PRO A 42 5.89 32.63 9.96
CA PRO A 42 4.72 33.24 9.34
C PRO A 42 3.56 32.25 9.23
N VAL A 43 2.36 32.67 9.64
CA VAL A 43 1.14 31.85 9.54
C VAL A 43 0.94 31.44 8.08
N GLY A 44 1.04 30.14 7.79
CA GLY A 44 0.81 29.57 6.45
C GLY A 44 2.01 28.95 5.74
N VAL A 45 3.22 28.98 6.33
CA VAL A 45 4.39 28.26 5.78
C VAL A 45 4.35 26.78 6.23
N PRO A 46 4.31 25.81 5.30
CA PRO A 46 4.30 24.39 5.67
C PRO A 46 5.62 23.99 6.35
N PRO A 47 5.59 23.07 7.34
CA PRO A 47 6.81 22.57 7.95
C PRO A 47 7.64 21.75 6.95
N ARG A 48 8.97 21.86 7.02
CA ARG A 48 9.92 21.11 6.18
C ARG A 48 10.10 19.69 6.72
N ILE A 49 10.04 18.69 5.85
CA ILE A 49 10.36 17.30 6.20
C ILE A 49 11.87 17.17 6.34
N VAL A 50 12.36 16.81 7.53
CA VAL A 50 13.78 16.59 7.81
C VAL A 50 14.05 15.14 8.24
N GLU A 51 15.32 14.74 8.16
CA GLU A 51 15.77 13.40 8.55
C GLU A 51 15.49 13.13 10.04
N ASN A 52 14.99 11.93 10.34
CA ASN A 52 14.72 11.46 11.70
C ASN A 52 16.01 10.97 12.37
N LEU A 53 16.88 11.93 12.68
CA LEU A 53 18.19 11.63 13.26
C LEU A 53 18.09 11.12 14.70
N GLY A 54 18.93 10.14 15.01
CA GLY A 54 19.26 9.71 16.35
C GLY A 54 20.09 10.73 17.10
N ARG A 55 20.55 10.37 18.30
CA ARG A 55 21.32 11.30 19.16
C ARG A 55 22.75 11.53 18.70
N GLY A 56 23.27 10.78 17.71
CA GLY A 56 24.62 11.02 17.18
C GLY A 56 25.68 11.00 18.26
N VAL A 57 25.53 10.15 19.28
CA VAL A 57 26.44 10.15 20.44
C VAL A 57 27.86 9.88 19.94
N VAL A 58 28.81 10.71 20.35
CA VAL A 58 30.23 10.51 20.05
C VAL A 58 31.06 10.78 21.31
N ALA A 59 32.19 10.09 21.44
CA ALA A 59 33.13 10.34 22.51
C ALA A 59 34.58 10.37 22.02
N VAL A 60 35.32 11.42 22.35
CA VAL A 60 36.76 11.57 22.07
C VAL A 60 37.53 11.86 23.36
N ARG A 61 38.80 11.47 23.42
CA ARG A 61 39.65 11.72 24.59
C ARG A 61 40.12 13.17 24.60
N THR A 62 39.83 13.91 25.67
CA THR A 62 40.34 15.28 25.86
C THR A 62 41.72 15.30 26.53
N SER A 63 42.06 14.25 27.26
CA SER A 63 43.36 14.10 27.92
C SER A 63 43.74 12.63 28.10
N SER A 64 44.81 12.37 28.85
CA SER A 64 45.18 11.01 29.24
C SER A 64 44.16 10.35 30.18
N THR A 65 43.31 11.15 30.84
CA THR A 65 42.39 10.70 31.91
C THR A 65 40.91 11.01 31.65
N GLN A 66 40.58 11.80 30.62
CA GLN A 66 39.22 12.30 30.41
C GLN A 66 38.73 12.07 28.97
N ALA A 67 37.41 11.97 28.82
CA ALA A 67 36.73 11.92 27.52
C ALA A 67 35.57 12.91 27.46
N LEU A 68 35.41 13.60 26.34
CA LEU A 68 34.26 14.44 26.05
C LEU A 68 33.24 13.60 25.28
N VAL A 69 32.01 13.60 25.75
CA VAL A 69 30.85 12.99 25.10
C VAL A 69 29.95 14.11 24.58
N THR A 70 29.54 14.07 23.32
CA THR A 70 28.63 15.05 22.71
C THR A 70 27.46 14.32 22.02
N TRP A 71 26.33 15.00 21.86
CA TRP A 71 25.11 14.45 21.24
C TRP A 71 24.18 15.54 20.70
N ARG A 72 23.26 15.16 19.80
CA ARG A 72 22.36 16.08 19.11
C ARG A 72 21.23 16.55 20.03
N LEU A 73 20.95 17.85 20.00
CA LEU A 73 19.64 18.39 20.33
C LEU A 73 18.80 18.36 19.06
N LEU A 74 17.68 17.64 19.06
CA LEU A 74 16.86 17.45 17.86
C LEU A 74 15.80 18.56 17.76
N ALA A 75 15.47 18.96 16.54
CA ALA A 75 14.53 20.04 16.24
C ALA A 75 13.14 19.83 16.85
N LEU A 76 12.67 18.58 16.94
CA LEU A 76 11.39 18.20 17.54
C LEU A 76 11.48 17.86 19.03
N ASP A 77 12.65 18.04 19.67
CA ASP A 77 12.72 17.93 21.11
C ASP A 77 11.90 19.03 21.79
N PRO A 78 11.13 18.71 22.86
CA PRO A 78 10.44 19.72 23.65
C PRO A 78 11.41 20.77 24.20
N VAL A 79 10.95 22.03 24.23
CA VAL A 79 11.68 23.12 24.87
C VAL A 79 12.04 22.74 26.30
N GLY A 80 13.32 22.84 26.65
CA GLY A 80 13.81 22.52 28.00
C GLY A 80 14.06 21.03 28.29
N ILE A 81 14.06 20.15 27.27
CA ILE A 81 14.44 18.73 27.45
C ILE A 81 15.79 18.58 28.19
N GLY A 82 15.87 17.62 29.10
CA GLY A 82 17.10 17.29 29.82
C GLY A 82 17.77 16.02 29.31
N PHE A 83 19.01 15.75 29.73
CA PHE A 83 19.71 14.51 29.41
C PHE A 83 20.45 13.90 30.61
N ASN A 84 20.51 12.58 30.65
CA ASN A 84 21.42 11.81 31.49
C ASN A 84 22.42 11.06 30.61
N VAL A 85 23.69 11.00 31.02
CA VAL A 85 24.77 10.34 30.29
C VAL A 85 25.16 9.07 31.03
N TYR A 86 25.32 7.98 30.28
CA TYR A 86 25.64 6.67 30.81
C TYR A 86 26.88 6.08 30.15
N ARG A 87 27.67 5.32 30.93
CA ARG A 87 28.85 4.60 30.44
C ARG A 87 28.83 3.14 30.88
N SER A 88 29.04 2.23 29.94
CA SER A 88 29.35 0.82 30.19
C SER A 88 30.84 0.58 29.97
N ALA A 89 31.55 0.09 30.98
CA ALA A 89 32.97 -0.29 30.86
C ALA A 89 33.09 -1.80 30.59
N ASN A 90 33.71 -2.17 29.47
CA ASN A 90 33.93 -3.54 29.01
C ASN A 90 32.66 -4.44 29.04
N GLY A 91 31.51 -3.87 28.67
CA GLY A 91 30.23 -4.59 28.64
C GLY A 91 29.54 -4.75 30.01
N ALA A 92 30.07 -4.15 31.08
CA ALA A 92 29.39 -4.12 32.38
C ALA A 92 28.09 -3.30 32.34
N ALA A 93 27.26 -3.42 33.38
CA ALA A 93 26.07 -2.58 33.51
C ALA A 93 26.44 -1.08 33.41
N ALA A 94 25.67 -0.33 32.62
CA ALA A 94 25.94 1.08 32.40
C ALA A 94 25.68 1.90 33.67
N VAL A 95 26.61 2.79 34.01
CA VAL A 95 26.50 3.69 35.16
C VAL A 95 26.17 5.10 34.68
N LYS A 96 25.24 5.77 35.37
CA LYS A 96 24.94 7.19 35.15
C LYS A 96 26.11 8.04 35.63
N LEU A 97 26.54 9.01 34.81
CA LEU A 97 27.72 9.82 35.08
C LEU A 97 27.40 11.16 35.76
N ASN A 98 26.31 11.81 35.35
CA ASN A 98 25.93 13.14 35.83
C ASN A 98 25.08 13.09 37.11
N GLY A 99 25.34 13.99 38.07
CA GLY A 99 24.60 14.07 39.33
C GLY A 99 23.21 14.72 39.20
N SER A 100 23.08 15.73 38.34
CA SER A 100 21.82 16.41 37.98
C SER A 100 21.54 16.28 36.50
N VAL A 101 20.26 16.31 36.10
CA VAL A 101 19.84 16.29 34.70
C VAL A 101 20.51 17.45 33.95
N LEU A 102 21.11 17.15 32.80
CA LEU A 102 21.83 18.13 31.99
C LEU A 102 20.85 18.91 31.11
N THR A 103 20.75 20.21 31.35
CA THR A 103 19.94 21.15 30.55
C THR A 103 20.79 22.24 29.88
N ALA A 104 22.08 22.33 30.23
CA ALA A 104 23.07 23.20 29.61
C ALA A 104 23.88 22.43 28.57
N GLY A 105 24.01 22.98 27.35
CA GLY A 105 24.64 22.29 26.22
C GLY A 105 24.07 20.91 25.90
N THR A 106 24.71 20.20 24.98
CA THR A 106 24.53 18.76 24.73
C THR A 106 25.87 18.03 24.67
N ASN A 107 26.68 18.28 25.70
CA ASN A 107 27.95 17.59 25.93
C ASN A 107 28.18 17.30 27.41
N TYR A 108 29.12 16.40 27.71
CA TYR A 108 29.53 16.02 29.06
C TYR A 108 30.98 15.53 29.07
N THR A 109 31.80 16.05 29.99
CA THR A 109 33.16 15.55 30.20
C THR A 109 33.14 14.44 31.25
N ASP A 110 33.40 13.20 30.83
CA ASP A 110 33.66 12.09 31.74
C ASP A 110 35.08 12.22 32.31
N THR A 111 35.16 12.50 33.60
CA THR A 111 36.42 12.83 34.29
C THR A 111 37.16 11.63 34.83
N ASN A 112 36.52 10.46 34.92
CA ASN A 112 37.12 9.23 35.47
C ASN A 112 36.78 7.95 34.68
N PRO A 113 36.89 7.92 33.33
CA PRO A 113 36.83 6.67 32.57
C PRO A 113 38.07 5.82 32.81
N ASN A 114 37.88 4.49 32.92
CA ASN A 114 39.00 3.57 32.79
C ASN A 114 39.32 3.39 31.29
N LEU A 115 40.25 4.21 30.79
CA LEU A 115 40.61 4.26 29.37
C LEU A 115 41.42 3.06 28.88
N THR A 116 41.82 2.14 29.78
CA THR A 116 42.41 0.84 29.40
C THR A 116 41.35 -0.19 28.99
N LEU A 117 40.07 0.13 29.19
CA LEU A 117 38.93 -0.69 28.81
C LEU A 117 38.13 -0.02 27.68
N ASN A 118 37.35 -0.84 26.97
CA ASN A 118 36.31 -0.33 26.09
C ASN A 118 35.27 0.43 26.92
N ASN A 119 34.93 1.65 26.53
CA ASN A 119 33.89 2.46 27.17
C ASN A 119 32.79 2.76 26.16
N THR A 120 31.59 2.23 26.41
CA THR A 120 30.41 2.46 25.56
C THR A 120 29.53 3.54 26.20
N TYR A 121 29.26 4.62 25.49
CA TYR A 121 28.45 5.75 25.95
C TYR A 121 27.08 5.76 25.28
N HIS A 122 26.07 6.21 26.01
CA HIS A 122 24.75 6.57 25.48
C HIS A 122 24.11 7.65 26.35
N VAL A 123 23.07 8.27 25.84
CA VAL A 123 22.28 9.27 26.57
C VAL A 123 20.84 8.83 26.73
N ARG A 124 20.17 9.33 27.75
CA ARG A 124 18.72 9.21 27.94
C ARG A 124 18.11 10.59 28.02
N PRO A 125 17.17 10.95 27.12
CA PRO A 125 16.41 12.18 27.26
C PRO A 125 15.57 12.16 28.54
N VAL A 126 15.27 13.35 29.07
CA VAL A 126 14.45 13.53 30.27
C VAL A 126 13.40 14.59 29.95
N ILE A 127 12.13 14.17 29.95
CA ILE A 127 10.97 15.03 29.64
C ILE A 127 10.09 15.08 30.87
N ASN A 128 9.79 16.28 31.37
CA ASN A 128 8.96 16.50 32.57
C ASN A 128 9.42 15.66 33.79
N GLY A 129 10.74 15.53 33.97
CA GLY A 129 11.34 14.75 35.05
C GLY A 129 11.36 13.23 34.83
N VAL A 130 10.79 12.72 33.73
CA VAL A 130 10.75 11.30 33.40
C VAL A 130 11.82 10.97 32.37
N GLU A 131 12.67 10.00 32.71
CA GLU A 131 13.70 9.49 31.81
C GLU A 131 13.08 8.66 30.67
N GLN A 132 13.51 8.94 29.45
CA GLN A 132 13.06 8.31 28.20
C GLN A 132 13.99 7.14 27.83
N PRO A 133 13.63 6.33 26.81
CA PRO A 133 14.50 5.27 26.31
C PRO A 133 15.92 5.74 25.96
N ALA A 134 16.88 4.84 26.07
CA ALA A 134 18.27 5.10 25.72
C ALA A 134 18.44 5.38 24.22
N SER A 135 19.35 6.29 23.90
CA SER A 135 19.83 6.52 22.54
C SER A 135 20.63 5.32 21.99
N GLY A 136 21.01 5.42 20.71
CA GLY A 136 22.15 4.67 20.17
C GLY A 136 23.44 4.90 20.96
N THR A 137 24.43 4.04 20.72
CA THR A 137 25.66 3.98 21.53
C THR A 137 26.92 4.32 20.74
N PHE A 138 27.90 4.93 21.40
CA PHE A 138 29.25 5.10 20.87
C PHE A 138 30.27 4.27 21.64
N LEU A 139 31.16 3.57 20.93
CA LEU A 139 32.26 2.80 21.52
C LEU A 139 33.58 3.58 21.44
N LEU A 140 34.05 4.08 22.59
CA LEU A 140 35.44 4.50 22.75
C LEU A 140 36.30 3.29 23.10
N LYS A 141 37.10 2.82 22.13
CA LYS A 141 37.95 1.63 22.29
C LYS A 141 39.00 1.81 23.40
N ALA A 142 39.37 0.70 24.04
CA ALA A 142 40.48 0.64 24.98
C ALA A 142 41.75 1.23 24.37
N ASN A 143 42.45 2.07 25.14
CA ASN A 143 43.70 2.72 24.76
C ASN A 143 43.62 3.57 23.47
N ASN A 144 42.43 4.00 23.05
CA ASN A 144 42.26 4.91 21.91
C ASN A 144 43.12 6.17 22.10
N ALA A 145 43.70 6.76 21.06
CA ALA A 145 44.62 7.90 21.22
C ALA A 145 43.94 9.15 21.83
N THR A 146 44.71 10.02 22.49
CA THR A 146 44.24 11.35 22.90
C THR A 146 44.24 12.26 21.67
N GLU A 147 43.16 12.21 20.90
CA GLU A 147 42.98 12.95 19.65
C GLU A 147 41.50 13.29 19.40
N PRO A 148 41.20 14.40 18.69
CA PRO A 148 39.85 14.79 18.29
C PRO A 148 39.41 14.05 17.01
N VAL A 149 39.53 12.72 16.99
CA VAL A 149 39.32 11.90 15.78
C VAL A 149 38.41 10.72 16.05
N VAL A 150 37.43 10.53 15.16
CA VAL A 150 36.69 9.27 14.98
C VAL A 150 37.21 8.59 13.72
N ARG A 151 37.57 7.31 13.85
CA ARG A 151 38.15 6.50 12.77
C ARG A 151 37.17 5.41 12.37
N ILE A 152 36.76 5.41 11.11
CA ILE A 152 35.84 4.41 10.55
C ILE A 152 36.55 3.69 9.40
N PRO A 153 37.08 2.47 9.64
CA PRO A 153 37.67 1.66 8.59
C PRO A 153 36.62 1.28 7.54
N ILE A 154 37.01 1.33 6.27
CA ILE A 154 36.19 0.90 5.14
C ILE A 154 36.97 -0.03 4.22
N THR A 155 36.27 -0.65 3.27
CA THR A 155 36.96 -1.45 2.24
C THR A 155 37.91 -0.54 1.43
N PRO A 156 39.20 -0.90 1.26
CA PRO A 156 40.12 -0.13 0.43
C PRO A 156 39.66 -0.06 -1.03
N PRO A 157 39.90 1.05 -1.73
CA PRO A 157 39.58 1.14 -3.15
C PRO A 157 40.60 0.37 -4.00
N PRO A 158 40.35 0.21 -5.32
CA PRO A 158 41.34 -0.33 -6.23
C PRO A 158 42.65 0.47 -6.18
N GLN A 159 43.78 -0.17 -6.47
CA GLN A 159 45.10 0.45 -6.34
C GLN A 159 45.20 1.76 -7.14
N GLY A 160 45.67 2.82 -6.48
CA GLY A 160 45.85 4.14 -7.06
C GLY A 160 44.59 5.00 -7.12
N TYR A 161 43.41 4.47 -6.79
CA TYR A 161 42.19 5.26 -6.73
C TYR A 161 42.22 6.17 -5.51
N ARG A 162 41.61 7.36 -5.68
CA ARG A 162 41.47 8.38 -4.66
C ARG A 162 40.01 8.81 -4.54
N SER A 163 39.69 9.60 -3.52
CA SER A 163 38.38 10.20 -3.34
C SER A 163 38.49 11.72 -3.27
N LYS A 164 37.52 12.43 -3.84
CA LYS A 164 37.40 13.88 -3.77
C LYS A 164 36.25 14.28 -2.86
N SER A 165 35.08 13.70 -3.05
CA SER A 165 33.84 14.13 -2.41
C SER A 165 33.19 12.99 -1.62
N ILE A 166 32.55 13.37 -0.52
CA ILE A 166 31.72 12.50 0.31
C ILE A 166 30.35 13.17 0.45
N TRP A 167 29.29 12.37 0.43
CA TRP A 167 27.93 12.80 0.77
C TRP A 167 27.42 11.98 1.95
N VAL A 168 26.44 12.55 2.66
CA VAL A 168 25.81 11.93 3.81
C VAL A 168 24.30 11.90 3.67
N GLY A 169 23.69 10.87 4.24
CA GLY A 169 22.25 10.68 4.38
C GLY A 169 21.99 9.42 5.21
N ASP A 170 20.86 9.34 5.89
CA ASP A 170 20.45 8.13 6.61
C ASP A 170 19.91 7.11 5.58
N LEU A 171 20.74 6.20 5.07
CA LEU A 171 20.35 5.33 3.96
C LEU A 171 19.53 4.14 4.43
N ASP A 172 19.69 3.70 5.68
CA ASP A 172 19.03 2.53 6.24
C ASP A 172 17.89 2.82 7.23
N GLY A 173 17.74 4.08 7.65
CA GLY A 173 16.69 4.57 8.55
C GLY A 173 17.01 4.35 10.02
N ASP A 174 18.29 4.18 10.39
CA ASP A 174 18.73 3.97 11.78
C ASP A 174 18.95 5.26 12.58
N GLY A 175 18.81 6.42 11.92
CA GLY A 175 18.98 7.74 12.50
C GLY A 175 20.42 8.25 12.51
N GLU A 176 21.38 7.52 11.92
CA GLU A 176 22.75 8.00 11.76
C GLU A 176 23.08 8.25 10.29
N PHE A 177 23.97 9.22 10.04
CA PHE A 177 24.43 9.50 8.69
C PHE A 177 25.33 8.38 8.18
N ASP A 178 24.96 7.80 7.05
CA ASP A 178 25.79 6.92 6.24
C ASP A 178 26.59 7.74 5.21
N PHE A 179 27.59 7.10 4.60
CA PHE A 179 28.54 7.77 3.71
C PHE A 179 28.45 7.26 2.29
N VAL A 180 28.36 8.18 1.35
CA VAL A 180 28.50 7.91 -0.09
C VAL A 180 29.78 8.58 -0.57
N VAL A 181 30.65 7.84 -1.23
CA VAL A 181 32.00 8.30 -1.59
C VAL A 181 32.33 7.97 -3.03
N ASP A 182 32.95 8.93 -3.72
CA ASP A 182 33.47 8.73 -5.06
C ASP A 182 34.80 7.97 -5.05
N ARG A 183 35.08 7.24 -6.14
CA ARG A 183 36.38 6.60 -6.39
C ARG A 183 36.87 7.00 -7.77
N LEU A 184 37.93 7.79 -7.79
CA LEU A 184 38.51 8.39 -8.98
C LEU A 184 39.79 7.67 -9.37
N ALA A 185 39.82 7.14 -10.60
CA ALA A 185 40.99 6.50 -11.15
C ALA A 185 42.19 7.47 -11.25
N PRO A 186 43.44 6.95 -11.23
CA PRO A 186 44.62 7.72 -11.62
C PRO A 186 44.47 8.30 -13.03
N PHE A 187 45.09 9.44 -13.27
CA PHE A 187 45.21 10.00 -14.62
C PHE A 187 46.09 9.11 -15.50
N TYR A 188 45.78 9.05 -16.78
CA TYR A 188 46.57 8.32 -17.76
C TYR A 188 47.94 8.97 -17.90
N VAL A 189 49.01 8.18 -17.78
CA VAL A 189 50.37 8.64 -18.05
C VAL A 189 50.75 8.22 -19.45
N ASP A 190 51.10 9.17 -20.30
CA ASP A 190 51.57 8.86 -21.64
C ASP A 190 52.89 8.05 -21.55
N PRO A 191 52.94 6.82 -22.08
CA PRO A 191 54.09 5.94 -21.91
C PRO A 191 55.33 6.38 -22.69
N VAL A 192 55.20 7.32 -23.63
CA VAL A 192 56.29 7.85 -24.45
C VAL A 192 56.89 9.11 -23.81
N THR A 193 56.04 10.01 -23.31
CA THR A 193 56.47 11.30 -22.75
C THR A 193 56.61 11.29 -21.23
N GLY A 194 55.98 10.33 -20.54
CA GLY A 194 55.88 10.27 -19.09
C GLY A 194 54.98 11.36 -18.50
N VAL A 195 54.27 12.13 -19.34
CA VAL A 195 53.41 13.24 -18.92
C VAL A 195 52.03 12.70 -18.57
N GLU A 196 51.51 13.10 -17.41
CA GLU A 196 50.13 12.81 -17.02
C GLU A 196 49.15 13.60 -17.90
N ASN A 197 48.17 12.89 -18.45
CA ASN A 197 47.02 13.46 -19.15
C ASN A 197 45.82 13.43 -18.19
N ASN A 198 45.50 14.60 -17.63
CA ASN A 198 44.39 14.78 -16.72
C ASN A 198 43.00 14.82 -17.39
N ASP A 199 42.94 14.64 -18.72
CA ASP A 199 41.68 14.53 -19.46
C ASP A 199 41.18 13.08 -19.54
N ILE A 200 42.02 12.09 -19.17
CA ILE A 200 41.71 10.66 -19.32
C ILE A 200 42.09 9.91 -18.05
N GLY A 201 41.12 9.25 -17.43
CA GLY A 201 41.36 8.29 -16.34
C GLY A 201 41.80 6.93 -16.86
N THR A 202 42.69 6.26 -16.13
CA THR A 202 43.17 4.89 -16.42
C THR A 202 42.08 3.82 -16.33
N GLY A 203 40.98 4.10 -15.63
CA GLY A 203 39.84 3.21 -15.45
C GLY A 203 38.53 3.96 -15.22
N ASN A 204 37.44 3.22 -15.10
CA ASN A 204 36.12 3.79 -14.82
C ASN A 204 36.10 4.40 -13.40
N GLN A 205 35.30 5.43 -13.17
CA GLN A 205 35.01 5.90 -11.82
C GLN A 205 34.02 4.97 -11.12
N PHE A 206 34.01 4.98 -9.79
CA PHE A 206 33.00 4.28 -8.99
C PHE A 206 32.32 5.23 -8.00
N LEU A 207 31.12 4.85 -7.58
CA LEU A 207 30.43 5.42 -6.43
C LEU A 207 30.17 4.29 -5.43
N GLU A 208 30.51 4.49 -4.17
CA GLU A 208 30.31 3.48 -3.11
C GLU A 208 29.51 4.06 -1.96
N ALA A 209 28.73 3.22 -1.28
CA ALA A 209 28.07 3.57 -0.03
C ALA A 209 28.51 2.66 1.12
N PHE A 210 28.63 3.26 2.29
CA PHE A 210 29.01 2.62 3.54
C PHE A 210 28.09 3.08 4.66
N THR A 211 27.76 2.19 5.57
CA THR A 211 27.02 2.59 6.77
C THR A 211 27.84 3.54 7.65
N SER A 212 27.21 4.18 8.64
CA SER A 212 27.85 4.96 9.71
C SER A 212 28.97 4.22 10.46
N LYS A 213 29.05 2.88 10.32
CA LYS A 213 30.06 2.00 10.93
C LYS A 213 31.11 1.49 9.94
N GLY A 214 31.08 1.94 8.69
CA GLY A 214 32.03 1.56 7.64
C GLY A 214 31.72 0.23 6.94
N VAL A 215 30.52 -0.32 7.13
CA VAL A 215 30.10 -1.53 6.42
C VAL A 215 29.71 -1.15 5.00
N LYS A 216 30.35 -1.75 4.00
CA LYS A 216 30.03 -1.47 2.60
C LYS A 216 28.63 -1.98 2.26
N LEU A 217 27.79 -1.10 1.72
CA LEU A 217 26.46 -1.43 1.21
C LEU A 217 26.55 -1.87 -0.25
N TRP A 218 27.15 -1.05 -1.11
CA TRP A 218 27.24 -1.30 -2.55
C TRP A 218 28.36 -0.52 -3.25
N THR A 219 28.64 -0.90 -4.50
CA THR A 219 29.54 -0.22 -5.44
C THR A 219 28.84 -0.10 -6.79
N ILE A 220 28.80 1.10 -7.37
CA ILE A 220 28.35 1.39 -8.74
C ILE A 220 29.57 1.62 -9.64
N ASP A 221 29.63 0.94 -10.78
CA ASP A 221 30.61 1.21 -11.85
C ASP A 221 30.04 2.27 -12.80
N MET A 222 30.66 3.44 -12.85
CA MET A 222 30.20 4.56 -13.67
C MET A 222 30.44 4.34 -15.18
N GLY A 223 31.01 3.20 -15.56
CA GLY A 223 31.13 2.77 -16.94
C GLY A 223 32.20 3.50 -17.75
N PRO A 224 32.43 3.11 -19.02
CA PRO A 224 33.52 3.65 -19.83
C PRO A 224 33.44 5.15 -20.09
N THR A 225 32.23 5.72 -20.12
CA THR A 225 32.01 7.15 -20.38
C THR A 225 32.38 8.04 -19.19
N SER A 226 32.73 7.46 -18.04
CA SER A 226 33.27 8.18 -16.87
C SER A 226 34.77 8.49 -16.97
N ARG A 227 35.50 7.85 -17.90
CA ARG A 227 36.97 8.02 -18.06
C ARG A 227 37.38 9.40 -18.57
N GLY A 228 36.48 10.13 -19.24
CA GLY A 228 36.76 11.47 -19.73
C GLY A 228 36.78 12.47 -18.58
N THR A 229 37.96 12.85 -18.10
CA THR A 229 38.16 13.65 -16.88
C THR A 229 38.51 15.12 -17.16
N TYR A 230 38.34 15.58 -18.40
CA TYR A 230 38.51 17.01 -18.72
C TYR A 230 37.54 17.87 -17.90
N ASN A 231 38.07 18.67 -16.97
CA ASN A 231 37.28 19.40 -15.96
C ASN A 231 36.27 20.42 -16.53
N ILE A 232 36.46 20.91 -17.75
CA ILE A 232 35.53 21.84 -18.42
C ILE A 232 34.42 21.11 -19.17
N SER A 233 34.69 19.93 -19.75
CA SER A 233 33.71 19.14 -20.51
C SER A 233 33.89 17.64 -20.25
N PRO A 234 33.61 17.19 -19.01
CA PRO A 234 33.85 15.83 -18.56
C PRO A 234 32.88 14.84 -19.22
N GLY A 235 33.21 13.55 -19.10
CA GLY A 235 32.48 12.41 -19.65
C GLY A 235 30.99 12.39 -19.29
N ALA A 236 30.22 11.65 -20.10
CA ALA A 236 28.76 11.60 -19.97
C ALA A 236 28.31 10.98 -18.63
N ALA A 237 29.10 10.09 -18.03
CA ALA A 237 28.89 9.54 -16.69
C ALA A 237 29.99 9.96 -15.69
N THR A 238 30.82 10.95 -16.02
CA THR A 238 31.88 11.42 -15.11
C THR A 238 31.27 12.22 -13.95
N ILE A 239 31.73 11.89 -12.75
CA ILE A 239 31.40 12.53 -11.47
C ILE A 239 32.66 13.18 -10.86
N SER A 240 32.46 14.12 -9.94
CA SER A 240 33.50 14.71 -9.08
C SER A 240 34.74 15.25 -9.83
N MET A 241 34.53 16.01 -10.90
CA MET A 241 35.62 16.53 -11.73
C MET A 241 35.50 18.04 -11.93
N GLY A 242 36.59 18.78 -11.67
CA GLY A 242 36.53 20.24 -11.63
C GLY A 242 35.53 20.71 -10.56
N MET A 243 34.65 21.66 -10.91
CA MET A 243 33.58 22.10 -10.02
C MET A 243 32.35 21.16 -10.00
N TRP A 244 32.37 20.04 -10.71
CA TRP A 244 31.20 19.19 -10.88
C TRP A 244 31.18 18.04 -9.88
N ASP A 245 30.00 17.68 -9.38
CA ASP A 245 29.76 16.49 -8.57
C ASP A 245 29.01 15.41 -9.35
N GLY A 246 27.80 15.72 -9.84
CA GLY A 246 26.91 14.74 -10.48
C GLY A 246 26.26 13.77 -9.50
N VAL A 247 26.33 14.05 -8.19
CA VAL A 247 25.79 13.21 -7.12
C VAL A 247 25.19 14.09 -6.02
N THR A 248 24.05 13.71 -5.47
CA THR A 248 23.55 14.23 -4.19
C THR A 248 22.74 13.18 -3.43
N VAL A 249 22.49 13.40 -2.13
CA VAL A 249 21.90 12.44 -1.19
C VAL A 249 20.89 13.13 -0.28
N GLN A 250 19.65 12.64 -0.27
CA GLN A 250 18.55 13.11 0.57
C GLN A 250 17.41 12.09 0.58
N ASP A 251 16.64 12.02 1.67
CA ASP A 251 15.28 11.45 1.64
C ASP A 251 14.37 12.36 0.79
N LEU A 252 14.12 11.90 -0.44
CA LEU A 252 13.34 12.64 -1.43
C LEU A 252 11.86 12.32 -1.32
N ASN A 253 11.50 11.09 -0.96
CA ASN A 253 10.11 10.67 -0.94
C ASN A 253 9.43 10.86 0.45
N GLY A 254 10.21 11.13 1.50
CA GLY A 254 9.74 11.28 2.87
C GLY A 254 9.46 9.94 3.55
N ASP A 255 10.19 8.88 3.23
CA ASP A 255 10.01 7.54 3.82
C ASP A 255 10.91 7.23 5.01
N GLY A 256 11.75 8.19 5.40
CA GLY A 256 12.72 8.06 6.49
C GLY A 256 14.05 7.46 6.06
N LYS A 257 14.28 7.24 4.75
CA LYS A 257 15.56 6.79 4.20
C LYS A 257 16.00 7.66 3.04
N ALA A 258 17.28 7.97 3.00
CA ALA A 258 17.85 8.79 1.94
C ALA A 258 18.03 8.00 0.63
N GLU A 259 17.67 8.64 -0.48
CA GLU A 259 18.00 8.21 -1.82
C GLU A 259 19.27 8.88 -2.35
N ILE A 260 19.81 8.28 -3.43
CA ILE A 260 20.91 8.84 -4.19
C ILE A 260 20.38 9.42 -5.49
N VAL A 261 20.69 10.68 -5.77
CA VAL A 261 20.51 11.26 -7.09
C VAL A 261 21.83 11.21 -7.83
N LEU A 262 21.84 10.58 -9.00
CA LEU A 262 23.05 10.31 -9.77
C LEU A 262 22.88 10.70 -11.24
N LYS A 263 23.88 11.40 -11.78
CA LYS A 263 24.07 11.53 -13.23
C LYS A 263 24.54 10.20 -13.80
N ILE A 264 23.79 9.62 -14.73
CA ILE A 264 24.12 8.36 -15.40
C ILE A 264 24.14 8.52 -16.93
N ALA A 265 24.82 7.59 -17.60
CA ALA A 265 24.85 7.47 -19.06
C ALA A 265 25.07 6.01 -19.47
N ASN A 266 25.25 5.79 -20.79
CA ASN A 266 25.50 4.46 -21.34
C ASN A 266 26.67 3.76 -20.62
N GLY A 267 26.45 2.52 -20.20
CA GLY A 267 27.47 1.64 -19.61
C GLY A 267 27.62 1.71 -18.09
N VAL A 268 26.85 2.56 -17.38
CA VAL A 268 26.79 2.54 -15.91
C VAL A 268 26.24 1.19 -15.45
N LYS A 269 26.86 0.55 -14.45
CA LYS A 269 26.43 -0.75 -13.91
C LYS A 269 26.02 -0.63 -12.45
N PHE A 270 24.84 -1.15 -12.15
CA PHE A 270 24.26 -1.13 -10.82
C PHE A 270 24.59 -2.41 -10.03
N PRO A 271 24.41 -2.39 -8.69
CA PRO A 271 24.75 -3.52 -7.82
C PRO A 271 23.94 -4.80 -8.09
N ASP A 272 22.72 -4.68 -8.63
CA ASP A 272 21.90 -5.80 -9.10
C ASP A 272 22.43 -6.50 -10.36
N GLY A 273 23.55 -6.04 -10.92
CA GLY A 273 24.19 -6.57 -12.13
C GLY A 273 23.63 -5.99 -13.43
N THR A 274 22.63 -5.11 -13.36
CA THR A 274 22.08 -4.45 -14.55
C THR A 274 23.03 -3.38 -15.07
N THR A 275 23.07 -3.22 -16.39
CA THR A 275 23.82 -2.14 -17.06
C THR A 275 22.85 -1.19 -17.73
N PHE A 276 22.97 0.11 -17.47
CA PHE A 276 22.20 1.13 -18.16
C PHE A 276 22.64 1.24 -19.61
N THR A 277 21.72 1.02 -20.54
CA THR A 277 21.97 1.10 -21.98
C THR A 277 21.13 2.18 -22.62
N THR A 278 21.73 2.91 -23.57
CA THR A 278 21.05 3.91 -24.39
C THR A 278 21.62 3.90 -25.80
N THR A 279 21.02 4.67 -26.71
CA THR A 279 21.31 4.64 -28.14
C THR A 279 22.70 5.16 -28.52
N ASN A 280 23.36 5.94 -27.66
CA ASN A 280 24.74 6.41 -27.83
C ASN A 280 25.37 6.90 -26.52
N ASP A 281 26.69 7.11 -26.53
CA ASP A 281 27.48 7.51 -25.37
C ASP A 281 27.38 9.01 -24.99
N GLN A 282 26.58 9.81 -25.71
CA GLN A 282 26.40 11.24 -25.43
C GLN A 282 25.11 11.53 -24.66
N ARG A 283 24.14 10.61 -24.63
CA ARG A 283 22.89 10.79 -23.89
C ARG A 283 23.13 10.64 -22.39
N GLN A 284 22.52 11.54 -21.63
CA GLN A 284 22.75 11.69 -20.19
C GLN A 284 21.41 11.76 -19.47
N PHE A 285 21.37 11.22 -18.26
CA PHE A 285 20.15 11.10 -17.49
C PHE A 285 20.43 11.46 -16.04
N ILE A 286 19.40 11.98 -15.37
CA ILE A 286 19.33 11.98 -13.91
C ILE A 286 18.64 10.71 -13.45
N SER A 287 19.13 10.11 -12.39
CA SER A 287 18.56 8.90 -11.82
C SER A 287 18.37 9.04 -10.32
N VAL A 288 17.29 8.48 -9.80
CA VAL A 288 17.10 8.26 -8.35
C VAL A 288 17.36 6.79 -8.07
N LEU A 289 18.21 6.52 -7.08
CA LEU A 289 18.61 5.19 -6.65
C LEU A 289 18.21 4.95 -5.20
N ASN A 290 17.90 3.71 -4.87
CA ASN A 290 17.65 3.28 -3.50
C ASN A 290 18.94 3.38 -2.67
N GLY A 291 18.91 4.09 -1.54
CA GLY A 291 20.09 4.33 -0.69
C GLY A 291 20.74 3.06 -0.16
N MET A 292 19.96 2.08 0.30
CA MET A 292 20.50 0.84 0.87
C MET A 292 21.12 -0.11 -0.16
N THR A 293 20.59 -0.12 -1.39
CA THR A 293 20.95 -1.14 -2.39
C THR A 293 21.72 -0.60 -3.58
N GLY A 294 21.70 0.71 -3.83
CA GLY A 294 22.31 1.36 -4.99
C GLY A 294 21.59 1.05 -6.30
N ASN A 295 20.45 0.34 -6.24
CA ASN A 295 19.68 -0.02 -7.42
C ASN A 295 18.85 1.15 -7.91
N LYS A 296 18.72 1.25 -9.24
CA LYS A 296 17.96 2.31 -9.90
C LYS A 296 16.45 2.19 -9.63
N LEU A 297 15.84 3.27 -9.13
CA LEU A 297 14.39 3.37 -8.94
C LEU A 297 13.72 4.10 -10.10
N ALA A 298 14.29 5.24 -10.50
CA ALA A 298 13.75 6.08 -11.56
C ALA A 298 14.87 6.75 -12.36
N HIS A 299 14.57 7.20 -13.58
CA HIS A 299 15.46 8.05 -14.36
C HIS A 299 14.69 8.95 -15.32
N LEU A 300 15.30 10.06 -15.69
CA LEU A 300 14.80 11.02 -16.67
C LEU A 300 15.96 11.54 -17.51
N GLU A 301 15.75 11.68 -18.81
CA GLU A 301 16.78 12.21 -19.71
C GLU A 301 17.01 13.70 -19.47
N PHE A 302 18.28 14.11 -19.52
CA PHE A 302 18.60 15.53 -19.57
C PHE A 302 18.07 16.15 -20.87
N PRO A 303 17.71 17.45 -20.83
CA PRO A 303 17.23 18.15 -22.01
C PRO A 303 18.27 18.19 -23.14
N SER A 304 17.79 18.28 -24.37
CA SER A 304 18.62 18.46 -25.58
C SER A 304 19.02 19.92 -25.84
N ASP A 305 18.60 20.85 -24.98
CA ASP A 305 19.01 22.24 -25.03
C ASP A 305 20.55 22.33 -25.03
N HIS A 306 21.08 23.17 -25.92
CA HIS A 306 22.52 23.36 -26.12
C HIS A 306 23.31 22.11 -26.54
N ALA A 307 22.67 21.02 -26.99
CA ALA A 307 23.36 19.80 -27.42
C ALA A 307 24.42 20.03 -28.53
N PHE A 308 24.31 21.12 -29.29
CA PHE A 308 25.33 21.54 -30.28
C PHE A 308 26.72 21.79 -29.66
N ALA A 309 26.78 22.14 -28.37
CA ALA A 309 28.01 22.38 -27.62
C ALA A 309 28.54 21.12 -26.90
N GLY A 310 27.83 19.99 -27.02
CA GLY A 310 28.22 18.71 -26.45
C GLY A 310 27.64 18.42 -25.06
N ARG A 311 28.30 17.51 -24.36
CA ARG A 311 27.87 16.92 -23.08
C ARG A 311 27.70 17.97 -21.98
N LEU A 312 26.71 17.74 -21.13
CA LEU A 312 26.42 18.54 -19.94
C LEU A 312 27.21 18.01 -18.73
N ALA A 313 28.09 18.84 -18.20
CA ALA A 313 28.56 18.68 -16.83
C ALA A 313 27.42 19.05 -15.87
N SER A 314 27.41 18.49 -14.65
CA SER A 314 26.29 18.66 -13.73
C SER A 314 26.74 18.88 -12.30
N MET A 315 26.11 19.84 -11.64
CA MET A 315 26.11 19.98 -10.19
C MET A 315 24.70 19.71 -9.68
N LEU A 316 24.56 18.84 -8.67
CA LEU A 316 23.27 18.44 -8.12
C LEU A 316 23.15 18.90 -6.66
N GLY A 317 21.94 19.27 -6.26
CA GLY A 317 21.62 19.70 -4.89
C GLY A 317 20.16 19.44 -4.57
N VAL A 318 19.75 19.82 -3.36
CA VAL A 318 18.36 19.70 -2.90
C VAL A 318 17.90 21.01 -2.28
N GLY A 319 16.61 21.32 -2.45
CA GLY A 319 15.94 22.44 -1.78
C GLY A 319 14.44 22.21 -1.60
N TYR A 320 13.84 22.94 -0.67
CA TYR A 320 12.41 22.90 -0.36
C TYR A 320 11.65 23.91 -1.21
N LEU A 321 11.48 23.60 -2.49
CA LEU A 321 10.97 24.57 -3.49
C LEU A 321 9.45 24.85 -3.39
N ASN A 322 8.71 24.03 -2.64
CA ASN A 322 7.32 24.27 -2.25
C ASN A 322 7.16 24.35 -0.71
N GLY A 323 8.27 24.54 0.01
CA GLY A 323 8.32 24.69 1.47
C GLY A 323 8.16 23.43 2.33
N GLY A 324 7.55 22.35 1.83
CA GLY A 324 7.32 21.13 2.65
C GLY A 324 8.31 19.99 2.39
N LYS A 325 8.43 19.56 1.13
CA LYS A 325 9.20 18.37 0.73
C LYS A 325 10.43 18.77 -0.10
N ALA A 326 11.48 17.96 0.01
CA ALA A 326 12.70 18.12 -0.77
C ALA A 326 12.43 17.95 -2.28
N SER A 327 12.97 18.86 -3.08
CA SER A 327 13.05 18.77 -4.55
C SER A 327 14.51 18.68 -4.98
N ILE A 328 14.75 18.01 -6.10
CA ILE A 328 16.07 17.92 -6.71
C ILE A 328 16.34 19.20 -7.50
N VAL A 329 17.54 19.77 -7.33
CA VAL A 329 18.04 20.91 -8.10
C VAL A 329 19.24 20.47 -8.95
N GLY A 330 19.29 20.91 -10.20
CA GLY A 330 20.39 20.64 -11.10
C GLY A 330 20.89 21.88 -11.83
N TRP A 331 22.19 22.08 -11.80
CA TRP A 331 22.90 23.02 -12.66
C TRP A 331 23.69 22.24 -13.70
N LEU A 332 23.24 22.31 -14.95
CA LEU A 332 23.86 21.64 -16.09
C LEU A 332 24.60 22.67 -16.96
N ARG A 333 25.80 22.35 -17.43
CA ARG A 333 26.61 23.27 -18.25
C ARG A 333 27.36 22.56 -19.35
N ASN A 334 27.44 23.19 -20.51
CA ASN A 334 28.40 22.84 -21.56
C ASN A 334 29.08 24.09 -22.12
N ARG A 335 30.09 23.89 -22.96
CA ARG A 335 30.92 24.98 -23.50
C ARG A 335 31.02 24.91 -25.00
N ASN A 336 30.83 26.05 -25.65
CA ASN A 336 30.98 26.17 -27.10
C ASN A 336 32.42 25.80 -27.51
N PRO A 337 32.60 24.93 -28.52
CA PRO A 337 33.91 24.54 -29.04
C PRO A 337 34.81 25.73 -29.41
N ASP A 338 36.13 25.55 -29.30
CA ASP A 338 37.13 26.51 -29.75
C ASP A 338 37.35 26.43 -31.27
N THR A 339 36.26 26.53 -32.05
CA THR A 339 36.31 26.47 -33.51
C THR A 339 35.80 27.77 -34.10
N SER A 340 36.37 28.18 -35.24
CA SER A 340 36.00 29.41 -35.92
C SER A 340 34.50 29.50 -36.26
N ALA A 341 33.80 28.36 -36.34
CA ALA A 341 32.35 28.27 -36.54
C ALA A 341 31.53 29.02 -35.47
N TYR A 342 32.05 29.16 -34.24
CA TYR A 342 31.38 29.85 -33.15
C TYR A 342 31.76 31.34 -33.02
N GLY A 343 32.62 31.88 -33.90
CA GLY A 343 32.93 33.31 -33.94
C GLY A 343 33.34 33.91 -32.58
N ALA A 344 32.62 34.93 -32.12
CA ALA A 344 32.84 35.56 -30.81
C ALA A 344 32.31 34.74 -29.62
N GLN A 345 31.49 33.70 -29.88
CA GLN A 345 30.90 32.82 -28.88
C GLN A 345 31.77 31.60 -28.56
N ARG A 346 32.94 31.46 -29.21
CA ARG A 346 33.94 30.45 -28.86
C ARG A 346 34.23 30.51 -27.37
N LYS A 347 34.37 29.35 -26.73
CA LYS A 347 34.72 29.20 -25.31
C LYS A 347 33.68 29.70 -24.30
N GLN A 348 32.53 30.22 -24.74
CA GLN A 348 31.45 30.64 -23.86
C GLN A 348 30.64 29.44 -23.36
N PHE A 349 30.03 29.59 -22.18
CA PHE A 349 29.27 28.54 -21.51
C PHE A 349 27.76 28.70 -21.74
N ASN A 350 27.07 27.58 -21.88
CA ASN A 350 25.61 27.53 -21.82
C ASN A 350 25.21 26.79 -20.56
N ASP A 351 24.23 27.33 -19.84
CA ASP A 351 23.73 26.81 -18.57
C ASP A 351 22.29 26.33 -18.73
N ILE A 352 21.90 25.32 -17.96
CA ILE A 352 20.52 24.91 -17.78
C ILE A 352 20.31 24.69 -16.29
N MET A 353 19.49 25.53 -15.69
CA MET A 353 19.03 25.34 -14.31
C MET A 353 17.72 24.57 -14.34
N MET A 354 17.59 23.57 -13.48
CA MET A 354 16.43 22.69 -13.45
C MET A 354 16.05 22.32 -12.03
N ALA A 355 14.76 22.06 -11.85
CA ALA A 355 14.25 21.41 -10.66
C ALA A 355 13.37 20.22 -11.03
N TRP A 356 13.42 19.18 -10.21
CA TRP A 356 12.59 17.98 -10.33
C TRP A 356 12.03 17.57 -8.99
N ASP A 357 10.92 16.84 -9.02
CA ASP A 357 10.39 16.12 -7.87
C ASP A 357 10.41 14.62 -8.15
N TRP A 358 10.58 13.85 -7.08
CA TRP A 358 10.37 12.43 -7.08
C TRP A 358 9.64 12.04 -5.79
N ASN A 359 8.48 11.39 -5.93
CA ASN A 359 7.59 11.05 -4.81
C ASN A 359 7.49 9.53 -4.62
N GLY A 360 8.50 8.77 -5.03
CA GLY A 360 8.45 7.31 -5.11
C GLY A 360 8.13 6.80 -6.52
N GLY A 361 8.31 5.48 -6.71
CA GLY A 361 8.06 4.81 -7.99
C GLY A 361 9.09 5.11 -9.09
N SER A 362 8.71 4.89 -10.34
CA SER A 362 9.63 4.89 -11.50
C SER A 362 9.74 6.20 -12.27
N THR A 363 9.07 7.28 -11.82
CA THR A 363 8.91 8.52 -12.59
C THR A 363 9.46 9.72 -11.83
N ILE A 364 10.36 10.47 -12.47
CA ILE A 364 10.83 11.79 -12.02
C ILE A 364 10.06 12.86 -12.79
N THR A 365 9.50 13.84 -12.08
CA THR A 365 8.71 14.92 -12.69
C THR A 365 9.53 16.20 -12.75
N GLN A 366 9.67 16.80 -13.93
CA GLN A 366 10.30 18.11 -14.07
C GLN A 366 9.36 19.19 -13.54
N ARG A 367 9.85 20.01 -12.60
CA ARG A 367 9.13 21.16 -12.06
C ARG A 367 9.26 22.38 -12.98
N TRP A 368 10.49 22.77 -13.27
CA TRP A 368 10.78 23.86 -14.21
C TRP A 368 12.16 23.67 -14.84
N LYS A 369 12.41 24.42 -15.92
CA LYS A 369 13.68 24.44 -16.66
C LYS A 369 13.97 25.87 -17.12
N LEU A 370 15.17 26.35 -16.83
CA LEU A 370 15.68 27.66 -17.27
C LEU A 370 16.95 27.45 -18.11
N PRO A 371 16.83 27.39 -19.46
CA PRO A 371 17.98 27.36 -20.35
C PRO A 371 18.56 28.76 -20.56
N LEU A 372 19.88 28.90 -20.40
CA LEU A 372 20.63 30.15 -20.53
C LEU A 372 21.74 29.95 -21.56
N LYS A 373 21.48 30.38 -22.79
CA LYS A 373 22.45 30.30 -23.89
C LYS A 373 23.41 31.48 -23.86
N ALA A 374 24.69 31.20 -24.06
CA ALA A 374 25.69 32.23 -24.30
C ALA A 374 25.31 33.14 -25.49
N GLY A 375 25.30 34.45 -25.24
CA GLY A 375 25.00 35.48 -26.24
C GLY A 375 23.52 35.85 -26.39
N ASP A 376 22.61 35.13 -25.74
CA ASP A 376 21.19 35.48 -25.76
C ASP A 376 20.88 36.63 -24.77
N PRO A 377 19.93 37.54 -25.07
CA PRO A 377 19.58 38.66 -24.19
C PRO A 377 19.16 38.24 -22.78
N ALA A 378 18.49 37.09 -22.65
CA ALA A 378 18.06 36.56 -21.35
C ALA A 378 19.27 36.22 -20.44
N ALA A 379 20.37 35.74 -21.02
CA ALA A 379 21.61 35.40 -20.33
C ALA A 379 22.57 36.60 -20.15
N ALA A 380 22.25 37.77 -20.73
CA ALA A 380 23.10 38.96 -20.58
C ALA A 380 23.24 39.36 -19.10
N GLY A 381 24.48 39.61 -18.66
CA GLY A 381 24.81 39.96 -17.27
C GLY A 381 24.79 38.77 -16.30
N ILE A 382 24.49 37.56 -16.76
CA ILE A 382 24.54 36.35 -15.93
C ILE A 382 25.93 35.74 -16.01
N SER A 383 26.52 35.46 -14.85
CA SER A 383 27.75 34.70 -14.76
C SER A 383 27.72 33.82 -13.52
N GLY A 384 27.55 32.52 -13.74
CA GLY A 384 27.59 31.56 -12.66
C GLY A 384 28.99 31.44 -12.05
N PHE A 385 29.03 31.25 -10.73
CA PHE A 385 30.25 31.01 -9.97
C PHE A 385 30.61 29.52 -10.00
N HIS A 386 31.48 29.05 -9.11
CA HIS A 386 31.86 27.65 -9.04
C HIS A 386 31.06 26.82 -8.00
N GLN A 387 29.95 27.36 -7.49
CA GLN A 387 28.96 26.68 -6.63
C GLN A 387 27.60 27.40 -6.71
N MET A 388 26.54 26.80 -6.17
CA MET A 388 25.23 27.41 -5.94
C MET A 388 24.82 27.33 -4.47
N ARG A 389 24.05 28.30 -3.99
CA ARG A 389 23.34 28.25 -2.70
C ARG A 389 21.86 27.99 -2.92
N ILE A 390 21.24 27.30 -1.96
CA ILE A 390 19.83 26.91 -1.99
C ILE A 390 19.23 27.26 -0.62
N ILE A 391 18.57 28.42 -0.55
CA ILE A 391 18.13 29.03 0.72
C ILE A 391 16.96 29.98 0.44
N ASP A 392 15.99 30.03 1.36
CA ASP A 392 14.86 30.97 1.33
C ASP A 392 15.37 32.38 1.71
N VAL A 393 15.63 33.21 0.69
CA VAL A 393 16.17 34.57 0.89
C VAL A 393 15.08 35.61 1.16
N ASN A 394 13.82 35.28 0.88
CA ASN A 394 12.71 36.23 0.88
C ASN A 394 11.65 35.94 1.97
N GLY A 395 11.79 34.81 2.67
CA GLY A 395 10.94 34.38 3.79
C GLY A 395 9.57 33.84 3.37
N ASP A 396 9.37 33.47 2.09
CA ASP A 396 8.10 32.92 1.59
C ASP A 396 7.88 31.44 1.90
N GLY A 397 8.88 30.79 2.53
CA GLY A 397 8.90 29.39 2.89
C GLY A 397 9.55 28.49 1.84
N SER A 398 9.80 28.99 0.62
CA SER A 398 10.40 28.24 -0.49
C SER A 398 11.88 28.62 -0.66
N ASP A 399 12.75 27.63 -0.84
CA ASP A 399 14.17 27.93 -1.11
C ASP A 399 14.37 28.52 -2.51
N ASP A 400 15.25 29.50 -2.64
CA ASP A 400 15.71 30.10 -3.89
C ASP A 400 17.13 29.62 -4.25
N LEU A 401 17.49 29.69 -5.54
CA LEU A 401 18.78 29.22 -6.03
C LEU A 401 19.67 30.42 -6.39
N LEU A 402 20.86 30.48 -5.78
CA LEU A 402 21.84 31.54 -5.98
C LEU A 402 23.16 30.95 -6.52
N PRO A 403 23.30 30.79 -7.84
CA PRO A 403 24.51 30.30 -8.52
C PRO A 403 25.62 31.36 -8.67
N GLY A 404 25.71 32.34 -7.78
CA GLY A 404 26.68 33.45 -7.85
C GLY A 404 26.01 34.80 -8.03
N ASN A 405 26.17 35.43 -9.19
CA ASN A 405 25.74 36.83 -9.41
C ASN A 405 24.26 37.06 -9.72
N TYR A 406 23.41 36.05 -9.55
CA TYR A 406 21.97 36.12 -9.83
C TYR A 406 21.21 35.12 -8.96
N ALA A 407 19.92 35.38 -8.75
CA ALA A 407 19.03 34.51 -7.99
C ALA A 407 17.86 34.03 -8.85
N ILE A 408 17.41 32.81 -8.60
CA ILE A 408 16.31 32.15 -9.30
C ILE A 408 15.26 31.76 -8.26
N ASN A 409 14.01 32.12 -8.52
CA ASN A 409 12.89 31.74 -7.70
C ASN A 409 12.71 30.22 -7.75
N GLY A 410 12.86 29.55 -6.61
CA GLY A 410 12.88 28.09 -6.59
C GLY A 410 11.55 27.44 -6.93
N LYS A 411 10.43 28.14 -6.70
CA LYS A 411 9.09 27.63 -7.04
C LYS A 411 8.79 27.69 -8.53
N THR A 412 9.22 28.75 -9.21
CA THR A 412 8.81 29.06 -10.59
C THR A 412 9.92 28.90 -11.63
N GLY A 413 11.20 28.91 -11.22
CA GLY A 413 12.35 28.93 -12.13
C GLY A 413 12.61 30.30 -12.77
N ALA A 414 11.92 31.36 -12.34
CA ALA A 414 12.11 32.72 -12.85
C ALA A 414 13.33 33.40 -12.21
N ILE A 415 14.07 34.22 -12.96
CA ILE A 415 15.15 35.04 -12.40
C ILE A 415 14.54 36.14 -11.52
N ILE A 416 14.99 36.26 -10.27
CA ILE A 416 14.58 37.30 -9.32
C ILE A 416 15.35 38.59 -9.61
N TYR A 417 16.69 38.50 -9.59
CA TYR A 417 17.58 39.62 -9.85
C TYR A 417 18.90 39.16 -10.48
N LYS A 418 19.65 40.13 -11.00
CA LYS A 418 21.05 40.02 -11.42
C LYS A 418 21.83 41.12 -10.72
N LEU A 419 22.92 40.78 -10.06
CA LEU A 419 23.71 41.74 -9.29
C LEU A 419 24.34 42.80 -10.21
N ALA A 420 24.08 44.07 -9.91
CA ALA A 420 24.48 45.17 -10.76
C ALA A 420 26.01 45.36 -10.76
N GLY A 421 26.64 45.27 -11.93
CA GLY A 421 28.08 45.48 -12.09
C GLY A 421 28.96 44.32 -11.62
N ILE A 422 28.36 43.20 -11.20
CA ILE A 422 29.08 42.02 -10.71
C ILE A 422 29.28 41.00 -11.84
N GLY A 423 30.54 40.63 -12.10
CA GLY A 423 30.92 39.57 -13.04
C GLY A 423 31.09 38.21 -12.39
N HIS A 424 32.00 37.40 -12.93
CA HIS A 424 32.28 36.04 -12.46
C HIS A 424 33.24 36.06 -11.26
N GLY A 425 32.96 35.23 -10.26
CA GLY A 425 33.84 34.99 -9.12
C GLY A 425 33.92 33.52 -8.71
N ASP A 426 34.88 33.23 -7.85
CA ASP A 426 35.20 31.89 -7.38
C ASP A 426 34.55 31.55 -6.03
N ARG A 427 34.30 32.55 -5.18
CA ARG A 427 33.77 32.40 -3.82
C ARG A 427 32.61 33.35 -3.54
N PHE A 428 31.62 32.85 -2.82
CA PHE A 428 30.50 33.63 -2.31
C PHE A 428 29.76 32.91 -1.17
N HIS A 429 29.12 33.71 -0.32
CA HIS A 429 28.42 33.29 0.88
C HIS A 429 27.07 33.98 0.94
N VAL A 430 26.06 33.28 1.44
CA VAL A 430 24.71 33.79 1.69
C VAL A 430 24.28 33.28 3.06
N GLY A 431 23.76 34.16 3.90
CA GLY A 431 23.34 33.88 5.27
C GLY A 431 23.00 35.16 6.02
N ASP A 432 22.60 35.04 7.27
CA ASP A 432 22.34 36.19 8.14
C ASP A 432 23.67 36.70 8.70
N PHE A 433 24.19 37.77 8.08
CA PHE A 433 25.49 38.37 8.40
C PHE A 433 25.32 39.71 9.13
N ASP A 434 24.19 40.38 8.93
CA ASP A 434 23.74 41.57 9.64
C ASP A 434 22.45 41.26 10.43
N PRO A 435 22.56 40.76 11.66
CA PRO A 435 21.40 40.36 12.45
C PRO A 435 20.51 41.52 12.90
N ASP A 436 20.94 42.76 12.67
CA ASP A 436 20.14 43.95 12.96
C ASP A 436 19.43 44.47 11.68
N ARG A 437 19.67 43.85 10.52
CA ARG A 437 18.94 44.04 9.25
C ARG A 437 18.01 42.84 9.01
N PRO A 438 16.69 43.04 8.82
CA PRO A 438 15.80 41.95 8.46
C PRO A 438 16.15 41.38 7.07
N GLY A 439 16.29 40.06 6.99
CA GLY A 439 16.59 39.36 5.75
C GLY A 439 17.91 38.61 5.84
N LEU A 440 18.44 38.22 4.69
CA LEU A 440 19.77 37.61 4.57
C LEU A 440 20.66 38.51 3.71
N GLU A 441 21.96 38.38 3.90
CA GLU A 441 22.96 39.08 3.09
C GLU A 441 23.78 38.09 2.28
N GLY A 442 24.44 38.62 1.27
CA GLY A 442 25.48 37.90 0.57
C GLY A 442 26.79 38.67 0.52
N PHE A 443 27.89 37.91 0.51
CA PHE A 443 29.25 38.39 0.32
C PHE A 443 29.90 37.62 -0.82
N GLY A 444 30.62 38.29 -1.71
CA GLY A 444 31.30 37.63 -2.81
C GLY A 444 32.52 38.38 -3.30
N ILE A 445 33.39 37.66 -4.01
CA ILE A 445 34.61 38.18 -4.63
C ILE A 445 34.50 38.22 -6.16
N GLN A 446 35.43 38.91 -6.82
CA GLN A 446 35.51 38.99 -8.27
C GLN A 446 36.81 38.36 -8.81
N GLN A 447 36.65 37.34 -9.65
CA GLN A 447 37.74 36.85 -10.51
C GLN A 447 37.84 37.75 -11.76
N ASN A 448 36.69 38.13 -12.33
CA ASN A 448 36.63 39.00 -13.50
C ASN A 448 35.28 39.74 -13.61
N ASP A 449 35.31 41.04 -13.34
CA ASP A 449 34.18 41.97 -13.54
C ASP A 449 34.18 42.64 -14.94
N GLY A 450 35.04 42.18 -15.84
CA GLY A 450 35.30 42.79 -17.15
C GLY A 450 36.25 44.00 -17.09
N LYS A 451 36.82 44.31 -15.92
CA LYS A 451 37.66 45.48 -15.68
C LYS A 451 39.02 45.15 -15.07
N ILE A 452 39.51 43.91 -15.23
CA ILE A 452 40.88 43.51 -14.87
C ILE A 452 41.89 44.53 -15.45
N GLY A 453 42.81 44.99 -14.62
CA GLY A 453 43.85 45.97 -14.94
C GLY A 453 43.39 47.44 -14.89
N THR A 454 42.11 47.73 -14.64
CA THR A 454 41.61 49.11 -14.48
C THR A 454 41.55 49.51 -13.00
N ALA A 455 41.71 50.80 -12.69
CA ALA A 455 41.85 51.32 -11.32
C ALA A 455 40.53 51.38 -10.50
N ASN A 456 39.42 50.82 -10.99
CA ASN A 456 38.13 50.91 -10.32
C ASN A 456 37.28 49.65 -10.56
N ALA A 457 37.93 48.49 -10.59
CA ALA A 457 37.28 47.18 -10.60
C ALA A 457 36.69 46.89 -9.22
N ILE A 458 35.56 46.18 -9.18
CA ILE A 458 35.03 45.65 -7.92
C ILE A 458 35.87 44.43 -7.57
N LEU A 459 36.36 44.36 -6.33
CA LEU A 459 37.24 43.30 -5.85
C LEU A 459 36.46 42.32 -4.96
N ASP A 460 35.71 42.87 -4.02
CA ASP A 460 34.69 42.17 -3.24
C ASP A 460 33.48 43.08 -2.98
N TYR A 461 32.37 42.46 -2.59
CA TYR A 461 31.08 43.14 -2.45
C TYR A 461 30.20 42.46 -1.41
N TYR A 462 29.29 43.26 -0.86
CA TYR A 462 28.28 42.85 0.11
C TYR A 462 26.92 43.37 -0.32
N TYR A 463 25.89 42.55 -0.23
CA TYR A 463 24.59 42.82 -0.85
C TYR A 463 23.43 42.20 -0.07
N ASP A 464 22.22 42.72 -0.32
CA ASP A 464 20.97 42.15 0.18
C ASP A 464 20.58 40.91 -0.65
N ALA A 465 20.38 39.76 -0.01
CA ALA A 465 20.15 38.50 -0.72
C ALA A 465 18.72 38.35 -1.27
N ASP A 466 17.72 39.09 -0.77
CA ASP A 466 16.32 39.05 -1.25
C ASP A 466 16.19 39.76 -2.61
N ASP A 467 16.74 40.97 -2.73
CA ASP A 467 16.54 41.81 -3.92
C ASP A 467 17.81 42.08 -4.76
N GLY A 468 18.98 41.68 -4.27
CA GLY A 468 20.25 41.84 -4.97
C GLY A 468 20.85 43.25 -4.90
N THR A 469 20.33 44.12 -4.03
CA THR A 469 20.86 45.47 -3.84
C THR A 469 22.28 45.42 -3.28
N ILE A 470 23.24 45.96 -4.02
CA ILE A 470 24.63 46.11 -3.53
C ILE A 470 24.65 47.16 -2.42
N LEU A 471 25.04 46.74 -1.22
CA LEU A 471 25.15 47.58 -0.03
C LEU A 471 26.48 48.31 -0.02
N TRP A 472 27.57 47.60 -0.32
CA TRP A 472 28.88 48.20 -0.52
C TRP A 472 29.80 47.32 -1.38
N THR A 473 30.86 47.94 -1.90
CA THR A 473 31.95 47.28 -2.62
C THR A 473 33.31 47.78 -2.13
N ASN A 474 34.34 46.94 -2.17
CA ASN A 474 35.71 47.41 -2.23
C ASN A 474 36.16 47.44 -3.69
N ASN A 475 36.79 48.55 -4.07
CA ASN A 475 37.23 48.80 -5.43
C ASN A 475 38.72 49.09 -5.46
N GLY A 476 39.37 48.63 -6.52
CA GLY A 476 40.78 48.91 -6.74
C GLY A 476 41.25 48.58 -8.14
N VAL A 477 42.55 48.34 -8.27
CA VAL A 477 43.13 47.84 -9.53
C VAL A 477 42.63 46.43 -9.74
N GLY A 478 41.94 46.15 -10.86
CA GLY A 478 41.36 44.83 -11.10
C GLY A 478 42.40 43.74 -11.25
N TYR A 479 42.27 42.68 -10.47
CA TYR A 479 42.95 41.40 -10.59
C TYR A 479 42.02 40.29 -10.10
N ASP A 480 42.46 39.04 -10.18
CA ASP A 480 41.68 37.89 -9.70
C ASP A 480 41.74 37.81 -8.17
N VAL A 481 40.64 38.17 -7.49
CA VAL A 481 40.44 37.91 -6.07
C VAL A 481 39.88 36.50 -5.92
N GLY A 482 40.73 35.49 -6.01
CA GLY A 482 40.29 34.09 -6.08
C GLY A 482 39.70 33.51 -4.78
N ARG A 483 39.69 34.26 -3.67
CA ARG A 483 39.27 33.77 -2.35
C ARG A 483 38.54 34.83 -1.52
N GLY A 484 37.53 34.37 -0.77
CA GLY A 484 36.78 35.17 0.21
C GLY A 484 36.06 34.27 1.20
N ALA A 485 35.81 34.77 2.41
CA ALA A 485 35.13 34.06 3.48
C ALA A 485 34.25 35.01 4.32
N ALA A 486 33.28 34.44 5.04
CA ALA A 486 32.37 35.14 5.92
C ALA A 486 32.15 34.32 7.21
N GLY A 487 32.25 34.98 8.37
CA GLY A 487 32.10 34.37 9.69
C GLY A 487 32.28 35.39 10.80
N ASP A 488 31.64 35.15 11.93
CA ASP A 488 31.86 35.96 13.14
C ASP A 488 33.19 35.56 13.79
N VAL A 489 34.16 36.47 13.84
CA VAL A 489 35.50 36.18 14.39
C VAL A 489 35.95 37.23 15.41
N ASP A 490 35.25 38.37 15.51
CA ASP A 490 35.52 39.43 16.47
C ASP A 490 34.30 39.72 17.38
N PRO A 491 34.29 39.23 18.64
CA PRO A 491 33.17 39.48 19.56
C PRO A 491 32.97 40.95 19.94
N SER A 492 33.89 41.84 19.58
CA SER A 492 33.75 43.29 19.79
C SER A 492 32.93 43.98 18.70
N LYS A 493 32.56 43.25 17.64
CA LYS A 493 31.75 43.71 16.51
C LYS A 493 30.48 42.89 16.44
N ARG A 494 29.39 43.54 16.02
CA ARG A 494 28.09 42.90 15.84
C ARG A 494 27.98 42.48 14.36
N GLY A 495 27.48 41.27 14.12
CA GLY A 495 27.40 40.71 12.77
C GLY A 495 28.69 40.03 12.33
N TYR A 496 28.68 39.41 11.16
CA TYR A 496 29.85 38.70 10.65
C TYR A 496 30.90 39.65 10.09
N GLU A 497 32.16 39.27 10.27
CA GLU A 497 33.23 39.75 9.43
C GLU A 497 33.20 39.03 8.07
N VAL A 498 33.63 39.75 7.05
CA VAL A 498 33.87 39.26 5.69
C VAL A 498 35.28 39.64 5.28
N TRP A 499 36.00 38.72 4.66
CA TRP A 499 37.39 38.97 4.30
C TRP A 499 37.81 38.32 2.99
N SER A 500 38.77 38.96 2.34
CA SER A 500 39.40 38.54 1.10
C SER A 500 40.88 38.97 1.15
N PHE A 501 41.55 39.05 -0.01
CA PHE A 501 42.88 39.64 -0.09
C PHE A 501 42.89 41.17 0.16
N GLU A 502 41.72 41.81 0.20
CA GLU A 502 41.54 43.24 0.49
C GLU A 502 41.50 43.59 1.99
N GLY A 503 41.68 42.59 2.85
CA GLY A 503 41.55 42.71 4.31
C GLY A 503 40.20 42.16 4.82
N MET A 504 39.98 42.36 6.12
CA MET A 504 38.79 41.93 6.86
C MET A 504 37.95 43.14 7.26
N TYR A 505 36.66 43.10 6.92
CA TYR A 505 35.69 44.13 7.20
C TYR A 505 34.53 43.55 8.01
N ASN A 506 33.98 44.33 8.91
CA ASN A 506 32.68 44.02 9.50
C ASN A 506 31.60 44.22 8.41
N GLY A 507 30.91 43.13 8.04
CA GLY A 507 29.94 43.09 6.94
C GLY A 507 28.89 44.20 7.01
N PRO A 508 28.15 44.33 8.13
CA PRO A 508 27.08 45.32 8.30
C PRO A 508 27.54 46.77 8.09
N THR A 509 28.69 47.13 8.65
CA THR A 509 29.13 48.54 8.73
C THR A 509 30.18 48.94 7.70
N LYS A 510 30.75 47.97 6.97
CA LYS A 510 31.96 48.14 6.16
C LYS A 510 33.16 48.68 6.95
N ALA A 511 33.16 48.58 8.27
CA ALA A 511 34.29 49.03 9.08
C ALA A 511 35.46 48.06 8.88
N LEU A 512 36.65 48.58 8.55
CA LEU A 512 37.87 47.78 8.48
C LEU A 512 38.23 47.24 9.87
N VAL A 513 38.27 45.92 10.00
CA VAL A 513 38.65 45.21 11.22
C VAL A 513 40.16 44.95 11.21
N ASP A 514 40.66 44.43 10.10
CA ASP A 514 42.07 44.12 9.90
C ASP A 514 42.49 44.36 8.45
N ASP A 515 43.55 45.13 8.23
CA ASP A 515 44.09 45.44 6.90
C ASP A 515 45.03 44.35 6.37
N ASN A 516 45.20 43.28 7.14
CA ASN A 516 46.13 42.18 6.88
C ASN A 516 47.61 42.60 6.76
N SER A 517 47.99 43.75 7.33
CA SER A 517 49.37 44.25 7.26
C SER A 517 50.41 43.33 7.91
N ASN A 518 49.98 42.47 8.85
CA ASN A 518 50.83 41.49 9.53
C ASN A 518 50.65 40.06 9.03
N ASP A 519 49.95 39.84 7.91
CA ASP A 519 49.55 38.49 7.43
C ASP A 519 48.82 37.67 8.52
N GLY A 520 47.95 38.38 9.27
CA GLY A 520 47.38 37.92 10.53
C GLY A 520 45.94 37.43 10.45
N ILE A 521 45.20 37.81 9.40
CA ILE A 521 43.83 37.33 9.19
C ILE A 521 43.83 35.84 8.79
N PRO A 522 42.76 35.08 9.08
CA PRO A 522 42.68 33.70 8.64
C PRO A 522 42.68 33.61 7.11
N TRP A 523 43.25 32.54 6.58
CA TRP A 523 43.21 32.32 5.14
C TRP A 523 41.74 32.16 4.66
N PRO A 524 41.27 32.90 3.64
CA PRO A 524 39.87 32.87 3.23
C PRO A 524 39.51 31.58 2.45
N ASN A 525 39.43 30.43 3.15
CA ASN A 525 39.01 29.15 2.57
C ASN A 525 37.62 28.71 3.04
N LEU A 526 37.53 28.01 4.17
CA LEU A 526 36.28 27.56 4.75
C LEU A 526 36.15 28.06 6.19
N ARG A 527 34.92 28.28 6.61
CA ARG A 527 34.56 28.56 8.00
C ARG A 527 34.17 27.25 8.69
N ILE A 528 34.48 27.12 9.98
CA ILE A 528 34.01 26.00 10.80
C ILE A 528 33.65 26.46 12.22
N TRP A 529 32.59 25.93 12.83
CA TRP A 529 32.37 26.03 14.28
C TRP A 529 32.99 24.83 14.98
N TRP A 530 34.08 25.04 15.70
CA TRP A 530 34.88 23.96 16.27
C TRP A 530 34.93 23.99 17.80
N ASP A 531 35.20 25.16 18.40
CA ASP A 531 35.46 25.23 19.83
C ASP A 531 34.20 25.42 20.71
N GLY A 532 34.37 26.05 21.88
CA GLY A 532 33.31 26.19 22.87
C GLY A 532 32.49 27.47 22.77
N ASP A 533 32.99 28.50 22.07
CA ASP A 533 32.33 29.79 21.97
C ASP A 533 31.36 29.87 20.77
N LEU A 534 30.79 31.06 20.54
CA LEU A 534 29.83 31.30 19.46
C LEU A 534 30.50 31.81 18.19
N GLY A 535 31.78 32.19 18.27
CA GLY A 535 32.55 32.62 17.12
C GLY A 535 32.87 31.43 16.23
N SER A 536 33.26 31.76 15.01
CA SER A 536 33.69 30.78 14.03
C SER A 536 35.21 30.73 13.91
N GLU A 537 35.68 29.54 13.57
CA GLU A 537 37.04 29.22 13.21
C GLU A 537 37.20 29.15 11.69
N GLU A 538 38.45 28.97 11.26
CA GLU A 538 38.82 28.77 9.87
C GLU A 538 39.32 27.34 9.65
N MET A 539 38.97 26.78 8.50
CA MET A 539 39.42 25.49 8.01
C MET A 539 40.09 25.64 6.64
N ASP A 540 41.33 25.16 6.52
CA ASP A 540 42.09 25.13 5.26
C ASP A 540 42.82 23.80 5.08
N GLY A 541 42.57 23.09 3.97
CA GLY A 541 43.11 21.74 3.79
C GLY A 541 42.68 20.81 4.94
N THR A 542 43.62 20.44 5.79
CA THR A 542 43.43 19.50 6.94
C THR A 542 43.61 20.18 8.29
N VAL A 543 43.39 21.49 8.35
CA VAL A 543 44.01 22.36 9.32
C VAL A 543 42.93 23.33 9.84
N ILE A 544 42.74 23.40 11.16
CA ILE A 544 41.75 24.30 11.80
C ILE A 544 42.49 25.37 12.60
N ASN A 545 42.09 26.63 12.44
CA ASN A 545 42.68 27.80 13.07
C ASN A 545 41.62 28.71 13.70
N LYS A 546 42.04 29.54 14.67
CA LYS A 546 41.20 30.58 15.29
C LYS A 546 41.85 31.94 15.17
N TYR A 547 41.07 32.95 14.79
CA TYR A 547 41.52 34.33 14.76
C TYR A 547 41.51 34.93 16.17
N ASN A 548 42.51 35.74 16.49
CA ASN A 548 42.54 36.55 17.70
C ASN A 548 42.45 38.03 17.32
N PRO A 549 41.28 38.68 17.49
CA PRO A 549 41.04 40.05 17.04
C PRO A 549 41.82 41.11 17.84
N VAL A 550 42.22 40.80 19.08
CA VAL A 550 43.01 41.73 19.91
C VAL A 550 44.45 41.80 19.40
N SER A 551 45.04 40.64 19.12
CA SER A 551 46.42 40.56 18.64
C SER A 551 46.56 40.65 17.13
N LYS A 552 45.46 40.52 16.39
CA LYS A 552 45.43 40.43 14.92
C LYS A 552 46.33 39.31 14.38
N THR A 553 46.18 38.12 14.97
CA THR A 553 46.92 36.92 14.57
C THR A 553 46.01 35.71 14.51
N THR A 554 46.38 34.73 13.69
CA THR A 554 45.66 33.46 13.54
C THR A 554 46.46 32.32 14.17
N GLY A 555 45.83 31.58 15.10
CA GLY A 555 46.44 30.50 15.87
C GLY A 555 45.93 29.11 15.47
N ARG A 556 46.82 28.12 15.47
CA ARG A 556 46.52 26.72 15.16
C ARG A 556 45.74 26.03 16.28
N LEU A 557 44.54 25.49 15.98
CA LEU A 557 43.80 24.60 16.89
C LEU A 557 44.04 23.12 16.60
N VAL A 558 43.93 22.72 15.33
CA VAL A 558 44.07 21.30 14.91
C VAL A 558 45.00 21.17 13.72
N THR A 559 45.90 20.19 13.78
CA THR A 559 46.80 19.82 12.67
C THR A 559 46.43 18.43 12.15
N GLY A 560 45.38 18.35 11.32
CA GLY A 560 44.76 17.09 10.90
C GLY A 560 45.66 16.14 10.11
N TYR A 561 46.58 16.64 9.27
CA TYR A 561 47.53 15.75 8.58
C TYR A 561 48.47 14.98 9.53
N LYS A 562 48.71 15.48 10.75
CA LYS A 562 49.43 14.73 11.80
C LYS A 562 48.56 13.66 12.47
N LEU A 563 47.25 13.75 12.27
CA LEU A 563 46.23 12.82 12.76
C LEU A 563 45.79 11.81 11.67
N GLY A 564 46.43 11.84 10.50
CA GLY A 564 46.15 10.92 9.39
C GLY A 564 45.14 11.43 8.37
N ALA A 565 44.57 12.63 8.56
CA ALA A 565 43.65 13.22 7.59
C ALA A 565 44.39 13.56 6.28
N THR A 566 43.83 13.09 5.17
CA THR A 566 44.30 13.33 3.80
C THR A 566 43.15 13.88 2.97
N THR A 567 43.49 14.72 2.00
CA THR A 567 42.53 15.23 1.03
C THR A 567 43.14 15.32 -0.36
N ASN A 568 42.28 15.22 -1.38
CA ASN A 568 42.63 15.35 -2.79
C ASN A 568 42.55 16.81 -3.27
N GLU A 569 41.76 17.66 -2.59
CA GLU A 569 41.68 19.11 -2.84
C GLU A 569 41.85 19.83 -1.49
N ASN A 570 42.19 21.12 -1.42
CA ASN A 570 42.49 21.79 -0.13
C ASN A 570 41.26 22.00 0.79
N PHE A 571 40.38 21.02 0.90
CA PHE A 571 39.16 20.96 1.71
C PHE A 571 38.79 19.49 2.03
N PRO A 572 38.00 19.20 3.08
CA PRO A 572 37.54 17.84 3.39
C PRO A 572 36.58 17.25 2.34
N GLY A 573 36.40 15.93 2.33
CA GLY A 573 35.42 15.30 1.42
C GLY A 573 33.99 15.78 1.69
N ILE A 574 33.68 16.05 2.95
CA ILE A 574 32.53 16.82 3.43
C ILE A 574 32.87 17.42 4.81
N TYR A 575 32.27 18.55 5.15
CA TYR A 575 32.26 19.02 6.54
C TYR A 575 30.90 19.59 6.92
N GLY A 576 30.58 19.48 8.21
CA GLY A 576 29.37 19.99 8.83
C GLY A 576 28.98 19.19 10.06
N ASP A 577 27.95 19.63 10.79
CA ASP A 577 27.36 18.88 11.92
C ASP A 577 26.74 17.57 11.41
N ILE A 578 27.47 16.47 11.59
CA ILE A 578 27.01 15.13 11.20
C ILE A 578 27.01 14.15 12.37
N LEU A 579 27.59 14.51 13.52
CA LEU A 579 27.56 13.75 14.77
C LEU A 579 27.78 14.68 15.95
N GLY A 580 27.47 14.23 17.16
CA GLY A 580 27.67 15.04 18.35
C GLY A 580 26.66 16.18 18.48
N ASP A 581 27.11 17.31 19.03
CA ASP A 581 26.29 18.51 19.20
C ASP A 581 26.41 19.44 17.98
N TRP A 582 26.00 20.70 18.10
CA TRP A 582 25.86 21.65 16.99
C TRP A 582 27.16 22.01 16.24
N ARG A 583 28.33 21.58 16.73
CA ARG A 583 29.62 21.93 16.11
C ARG A 583 29.89 20.99 14.94
N GLU A 584 30.77 21.44 14.07
CA GLU A 584 30.91 20.84 12.76
C GLU A 584 32.08 19.85 12.72
N GLU A 585 31.88 18.71 12.06
CA GLU A 585 32.93 17.75 11.78
C GLU A 585 33.59 17.98 10.43
N GLY A 586 34.88 17.66 10.32
CA GLY A 586 35.57 17.52 9.04
C GLY A 586 35.79 16.05 8.68
N VAL A 587 35.17 15.56 7.60
CA VAL A 587 35.32 14.16 7.14
C VAL A 587 36.40 14.08 6.07
N TYR A 588 37.50 13.43 6.42
CA TYR A 588 38.64 13.18 5.54
C TYR A 588 38.80 11.68 5.27
N MET A 589 39.69 11.37 4.33
CA MET A 589 40.16 10.01 4.12
C MET A 589 41.56 9.87 4.71
N ASN A 590 41.99 8.65 5.05
CA ASN A 590 43.40 8.41 5.31
C ASN A 590 44.21 8.33 3.99
N SER A 591 45.54 8.29 4.08
CA SER A 591 46.42 8.30 2.89
C SER A 591 46.29 7.06 1.99
N THR A 592 45.67 5.98 2.49
CA THR A 592 45.37 4.76 1.73
C THR A 592 43.93 4.69 1.26
N TRP A 593 43.13 5.74 1.49
CA TRP A 593 41.72 5.87 1.09
C TRP A 593 40.80 4.77 1.65
N SER A 594 41.20 4.13 2.74
CA SER A 594 40.56 2.95 3.35
C SER A 594 39.99 3.20 4.75
N GLU A 595 39.94 4.45 5.19
CA GLU A 595 39.36 4.87 6.47
C GLU A 595 38.80 6.29 6.34
N PHE A 596 37.60 6.53 6.85
CA PHE A 596 37.15 7.88 7.15
C PHE A 596 37.82 8.38 8.42
N THR A 597 38.58 9.46 8.31
CA THR A 597 39.20 10.19 9.42
C THR A 597 38.34 11.41 9.71
N ILE A 598 37.43 11.28 10.67
CA ILE A 598 36.48 12.34 11.02
C ILE A 598 37.08 13.16 12.17
N LEU A 599 37.37 14.42 11.91
CA LEU A 599 37.73 15.38 12.95
C LEU A 599 36.44 15.85 13.64
N THR A 600 36.33 15.62 14.94
CA THR A 600 35.23 16.10 15.80
C THR A 600 35.79 16.71 17.07
N THR A 601 35.15 17.75 17.59
CA THR A 601 35.73 18.59 18.63
C THR A 601 35.91 17.86 19.97
N ASN A 602 37.00 18.21 20.65
CA ASN A 602 37.32 17.76 22.00
C ASN A 602 37.25 18.89 23.04
N VAL A 603 36.66 20.02 22.68
CA VAL A 603 36.50 21.20 23.55
C VAL A 603 35.07 21.22 24.09
N PRO A 604 34.80 21.38 25.41
CA PRO A 604 33.43 21.51 25.91
C PRO A 604 32.79 22.86 25.52
N THR A 605 31.45 22.91 25.42
CA THR A 605 30.69 24.15 25.22
C THR A 605 29.53 24.28 26.21
N THR A 606 29.18 25.51 26.59
CA THR A 606 27.92 25.81 27.29
C THR A 606 26.78 26.16 26.34
N THR A 607 27.09 26.39 25.07
CA THR A 607 26.13 26.70 24.02
C THR A 607 25.24 25.50 23.73
N ARG A 608 23.95 25.76 23.56
CA ARG A 608 22.94 24.75 23.29
C ARG A 608 22.15 25.17 22.06
N LEU A 609 22.35 24.44 20.97
CA LEU A 609 21.70 24.67 19.69
C LEU A 609 21.18 23.33 19.17
N TYR A 610 20.10 23.40 18.39
CA TYR A 610 19.63 22.27 17.61
C TYR A 610 20.74 21.82 16.65
N THR A 611 20.76 20.53 16.30
CA THR A 611 21.66 20.05 15.25
C THR A 611 21.44 20.87 13.98
N LEU A 612 22.53 21.38 13.41
CA LEU A 612 22.50 22.26 12.25
C LEU A 612 22.02 21.49 11.01
N SER A 613 22.19 20.18 10.98
CA SER A 613 21.62 19.32 9.93
C SER A 613 20.08 19.26 9.92
N GLN A 614 19.39 19.79 10.94
CA GLN A 614 17.94 20.00 10.93
C GLN A 614 17.53 21.47 10.69
N ASN A 615 18.51 22.34 10.39
CA ASN A 615 18.27 23.60 9.71
C ASN A 615 18.31 23.35 8.19
N ALA A 616 17.22 23.62 7.50
CA ALA A 616 17.10 23.23 6.09
C ALA A 616 18.10 23.95 5.17
N ALA A 617 18.36 25.24 5.38
CA ALA A 617 19.36 25.98 4.61
C ALA A 617 20.78 25.41 4.78
N TYR A 618 21.14 25.06 6.01
CA TYR A 618 22.40 24.41 6.32
C TYR A 618 22.48 23.02 5.69
N ARG A 619 21.44 22.19 5.85
CA ARG A 619 21.38 20.83 5.27
C ARG A 619 21.41 20.84 3.75
N ASN A 620 20.77 21.82 3.11
CA ASN A 620 20.85 22.04 1.66
C ASN A 620 22.30 22.33 1.23
N SER A 621 23.04 23.13 2.00
CA SER A 621 24.45 23.44 1.70
C SER A 621 25.32 22.18 1.69
N LEU A 622 25.07 21.22 2.57
CA LEU A 622 25.76 19.93 2.60
C LEU A 622 25.55 19.10 1.32
N THR A 623 24.49 19.37 0.55
CA THR A 623 24.18 18.60 -0.66
C THR A 623 25.03 18.99 -1.86
N VAL A 624 25.57 20.22 -1.89
CA VAL A 624 26.28 20.80 -3.04
C VAL A 624 27.79 20.81 -2.77
N LYS A 625 28.62 20.43 -3.75
CA LYS A 625 30.09 20.37 -3.58
C LYS A 625 30.78 21.56 -4.24
N GLY A 626 30.83 21.59 -5.57
CA GLY A 626 31.44 22.69 -6.32
C GLY A 626 32.92 22.95 -5.97
N TYR A 627 33.36 24.20 -6.19
CA TYR A 627 34.44 24.74 -5.37
C TYR A 627 33.86 24.93 -3.97
N TYR A 628 34.24 24.02 -3.07
CA TYR A 628 33.63 23.89 -1.75
C TYR A 628 33.60 25.22 -1.00
N GLN A 629 32.43 25.65 -0.53
CA GLN A 629 32.21 26.92 0.17
C GLN A 629 31.71 26.69 1.59
N SER A 630 31.66 27.75 2.42
CA SER A 630 31.20 27.62 3.81
C SER A 630 29.70 27.27 3.90
N ASN A 631 29.27 26.38 4.81
CA ASN A 631 27.87 26.06 5.05
C ASN A 631 27.27 27.08 6.03
N HIS A 632 26.12 27.66 5.74
CA HIS A 632 25.48 28.66 6.61
C HIS A 632 24.07 28.22 7.01
N VAL A 633 23.66 28.62 8.21
CA VAL A 633 22.27 28.57 8.66
C VAL A 633 21.50 29.80 8.15
N ASP A 634 20.18 29.76 8.21
CA ASP A 634 19.27 30.88 7.84
C ASP A 634 19.00 31.86 9.01
N TYR A 635 19.78 31.78 10.08
CA TYR A 635 19.76 32.70 11.22
C TYR A 635 21.19 33.06 11.63
N TYR A 636 21.39 34.19 12.30
CA TYR A 636 22.71 34.58 12.78
C TYR A 636 23.22 33.65 13.89
N LEU A 637 24.34 32.99 13.64
CA LEU A 637 25.05 32.14 14.60
C LEU A 637 26.43 32.74 14.88
N GLY A 638 26.50 33.53 15.94
CA GLY A 638 27.67 34.33 16.29
C GLY A 638 27.57 34.96 17.68
N TYR A 639 28.54 35.78 18.05
CA TYR A 639 28.58 36.47 19.33
C TYR A 639 27.37 37.41 19.51
N GLY A 640 26.76 37.34 20.69
CA GLY A 640 25.57 38.13 20.99
C GLY A 640 24.31 37.68 20.25
N MET A 641 24.30 36.50 19.62
CA MET A 641 23.08 35.92 19.06
C MET A 641 22.01 35.74 20.14
N THR A 642 20.75 35.84 19.73
CA THR A 642 19.62 35.39 20.53
C THR A 642 19.43 33.88 20.37
N THR A 643 18.61 33.26 21.22
CA THR A 643 18.21 31.87 21.00
C THR A 643 17.48 31.76 19.65
N PRO A 644 17.91 30.89 18.74
CA PRO A 644 17.25 30.72 17.44
C PRO A 644 15.80 30.25 17.62
N PRO A 645 14.91 30.56 16.67
CA PRO A 645 13.56 30.01 16.68
C PRO A 645 13.58 28.48 16.63
N THR A 646 12.56 27.84 17.20
CA THR A 646 12.34 26.40 17.00
C THR A 646 12.18 26.13 15.49
N PRO A 647 12.92 25.17 14.90
CA PRO A 647 12.78 24.87 13.49
C PRO A 647 11.35 24.46 13.13
N ASN A 648 10.78 25.05 12.07
CA ASN A 648 9.46 24.68 11.54
C ASN A 648 9.60 23.41 10.68
N VAL A 649 9.75 22.27 11.33
CA VAL A 649 10.05 20.99 10.68
C VAL A 649 9.12 19.87 11.18
N VAL A 650 9.08 18.77 10.43
CA VAL A 650 8.47 17.50 10.82
C VAL A 650 9.38 16.35 10.38
N TYR A 651 9.26 15.19 11.01
CA TYR A 651 9.90 13.98 10.48
C TYR A 651 9.08 13.38 9.33
N ALA A 652 9.75 12.59 8.50
CA ALA A 652 9.13 11.73 7.51
C ALA A 652 8.02 10.86 8.15
N ASP A 653 6.88 10.76 7.48
CA ASP A 653 5.80 9.90 7.90
C ASP A 653 6.07 8.46 7.45
N THR A 654 6.22 7.58 8.43
CA THR A 654 6.59 6.18 8.23
C THR A 654 5.44 5.22 8.48
N VAL A 655 4.30 5.71 8.96
CA VAL A 655 3.16 4.89 9.35
C VAL A 655 2.13 4.90 8.22
N PRO A 656 1.77 3.75 7.65
CA PRO A 656 0.73 3.73 6.63
C PRO A 656 -0.67 3.89 7.25
N PRO A 657 -1.60 4.56 6.55
CA PRO A 657 -2.97 4.70 7.02
C PRO A 657 -3.68 3.34 7.13
N THR A 658 -4.61 3.22 8.07
CA THR A 658 -5.47 2.03 8.26
C THR A 658 -6.92 2.44 8.47
N ILE A 659 -7.88 1.55 8.19
CA ILE A 659 -9.30 1.77 8.54
C ILE A 659 -9.49 1.47 10.02
N VAL A 660 -9.95 2.47 10.78
CA VAL A 660 -10.20 2.36 12.23
C VAL A 660 -11.64 1.94 12.49
N SER A 661 -12.59 2.55 11.78
CA SER A 661 -14.02 2.28 11.95
C SER A 661 -14.82 2.70 10.74
N SER A 662 -16.04 2.19 10.64
CA SER A 662 -17.02 2.62 9.63
C SER A 662 -18.44 2.61 10.19
N VAL A 663 -19.29 3.48 9.65
CA VAL A 663 -20.71 3.59 9.99
C VAL A 663 -21.50 3.84 8.71
N PHE A 664 -22.43 2.94 8.39
CA PHE A 664 -23.42 3.19 7.34
C PHE A 664 -24.59 3.95 7.94
N ASN A 665 -24.70 5.22 7.59
CA ASN A 665 -25.86 6.03 7.91
C ASN A 665 -26.99 5.61 6.96
N TYR A 666 -28.03 5.00 7.52
CA TYR A 666 -29.22 4.59 6.79
C TYR A 666 -30.46 5.39 7.22
N ALA A 667 -30.47 5.96 8.43
CA ALA A 667 -31.66 6.60 8.96
C ALA A 667 -32.07 7.86 8.16
N THR A 668 -31.15 8.77 7.86
CA THR A 668 -31.45 10.08 7.26
C THR A 668 -31.14 10.18 5.77
N SER A 669 -30.11 9.46 5.33
CA SER A 669 -29.69 9.36 3.94
C SER A 669 -28.66 8.24 3.85
N GLN A 670 -28.67 7.47 2.76
CA GLN A 670 -27.70 6.41 2.56
C GLN A 670 -26.30 7.00 2.32
N SER A 671 -25.43 6.85 3.31
CA SER A 671 -24.02 7.26 3.23
C SER A 671 -23.14 6.41 4.13
N LEU A 672 -21.90 6.17 3.72
CA LEU A 672 -20.91 5.44 4.51
C LEU A 672 -19.83 6.39 5.01
N ALA A 673 -19.71 6.52 6.33
CA ALA A 673 -18.59 7.21 6.97
C ALA A 673 -17.50 6.18 7.29
N VAL A 674 -16.26 6.44 6.89
CA VAL A 674 -15.08 5.59 7.14
C VAL A 674 -13.99 6.43 7.78
N THR A 675 -13.54 6.04 8.97
CA THR A 675 -12.50 6.73 9.73
C THR A 675 -11.15 6.06 9.53
N PHE A 676 -10.14 6.84 9.20
CA PHE A 676 -8.76 6.38 9.05
C PHE A 676 -7.90 6.72 10.28
N SER A 677 -6.82 5.96 10.50
CA SER A 677 -5.86 6.21 11.60
C SER A 677 -5.16 7.56 11.49
N GLU A 678 -5.05 8.05 10.26
CA GLU A 678 -4.43 9.33 9.92
C GLU A 678 -5.01 9.89 8.62
N SER A 679 -4.56 11.09 8.24
CA SER A 679 -5.08 11.76 7.06
C SER A 679 -4.59 11.09 5.78
N VAL A 680 -5.52 10.56 4.99
CA VAL A 680 -5.23 10.15 3.60
C VAL A 680 -5.18 11.36 2.67
N SER A 681 -4.41 11.28 1.58
CA SER A 681 -4.19 12.38 0.64
C SER A 681 -5.51 12.79 -0.04
N PRO A 682 -6.05 13.99 0.25
CA PRO A 682 -7.36 14.41 -0.26
C PRO A 682 -7.37 14.67 -1.76
N SER A 683 -6.20 15.00 -2.35
CA SER A 683 -6.04 15.23 -3.78
C SER A 683 -6.14 13.95 -4.60
N ILE A 684 -6.11 12.78 -3.95
CA ILE A 684 -6.17 11.46 -4.58
C ILE A 684 -7.51 10.78 -4.33
N LEU A 685 -8.27 11.10 -3.27
CA LEU A 685 -9.46 10.32 -2.91
C LEU A 685 -10.68 10.67 -3.77
N THR A 686 -10.78 10.03 -4.94
CA THR A 686 -11.89 10.16 -5.91
C THR A 686 -12.65 8.85 -6.03
N SER A 687 -13.80 8.84 -6.74
CA SER A 687 -14.55 7.61 -7.03
C SER A 687 -13.79 6.56 -7.84
N SER A 688 -12.62 6.89 -8.38
CA SER A 688 -11.72 5.92 -9.02
C SER A 688 -10.87 5.10 -8.03
N ASN A 689 -10.78 5.55 -6.77
CA ASN A 689 -9.94 4.94 -5.74
C ASN A 689 -10.70 3.96 -4.86
N PHE A 690 -11.99 3.73 -5.13
CA PHE A 690 -12.74 2.68 -4.46
C PHE A 690 -13.83 2.10 -5.35
N ALA A 691 -14.16 0.83 -5.13
CA ALA A 691 -15.22 0.13 -5.83
C ALA A 691 -16.32 -0.25 -4.84
N VAL A 692 -17.58 -0.05 -5.22
CA VAL A 692 -18.75 -0.43 -4.42
C VAL A 692 -19.46 -1.59 -5.12
N LEU A 693 -19.39 -2.78 -4.54
CA LEU A 693 -19.97 -4.00 -5.09
C LEU A 693 -21.21 -4.41 -4.28
N ASN A 694 -22.36 -4.57 -4.94
CA ASN A 694 -23.49 -5.30 -4.35
C ASN A 694 -23.17 -6.79 -4.46
N GLN A 695 -22.82 -7.41 -3.33
CA GLN A 695 -22.43 -8.81 -3.23
C GLN A 695 -23.61 -9.77 -3.41
N THR A 696 -24.84 -9.31 -3.19
CA THR A 696 -26.06 -10.10 -3.42
C THR A 696 -26.31 -10.30 -4.92
N THR A 697 -26.08 -9.28 -5.74
CA THR A 697 -26.31 -9.35 -7.20
C THR A 697 -25.05 -9.58 -8.03
N GLY A 698 -23.86 -9.35 -7.45
CA GLY A 698 -22.58 -9.39 -8.15
C GLY A 698 -22.31 -8.17 -9.05
N LEU A 699 -23.12 -7.11 -8.92
CA LEU A 699 -23.03 -5.90 -9.76
C LEU A 699 -22.39 -4.74 -9.00
N ASN A 700 -21.52 -3.99 -9.69
CA ASN A 700 -20.96 -2.75 -9.14
C ASN A 700 -21.99 -1.62 -9.20
N VAL A 701 -22.02 -0.79 -8.15
CA VAL A 701 -22.71 0.50 -8.19
C VAL A 701 -22.00 1.39 -9.22
N PRO A 702 -22.70 1.98 -10.20
CA PRO A 702 -22.09 2.84 -11.19
C PRO A 702 -21.33 4.01 -10.56
N ALA A 703 -20.11 4.30 -11.03
CA ALA A 703 -19.26 5.36 -10.46
C ALA A 703 -19.94 6.75 -10.43
N GLY A 704 -20.86 7.03 -11.36
CA GLY A 704 -21.64 8.27 -11.38
C GLY A 704 -22.72 8.38 -10.29
N GLN A 705 -23.04 7.29 -9.58
CA GLN A 705 -23.93 7.28 -8.43
C GLN A 705 -23.19 7.38 -7.10
N VAL A 706 -21.85 7.45 -7.11
CA VAL A 706 -21.04 7.47 -5.89
C VAL A 706 -20.19 8.73 -5.86
N ALA A 707 -20.31 9.49 -4.77
CA ALA A 707 -19.45 10.63 -4.48
C ALA A 707 -18.73 10.42 -3.15
N VAL A 708 -17.59 11.09 -2.97
CA VAL A 708 -16.81 11.03 -1.74
C VAL A 708 -16.37 12.43 -1.34
N ALA A 709 -16.39 12.69 -0.04
CA ALA A 709 -15.77 13.84 0.58
C ALA A 709 -14.87 13.37 1.73
N PHE A 710 -13.69 13.98 1.87
CA PHE A 710 -12.77 13.66 2.96
C PHE A 710 -12.59 14.86 3.90
N ASN A 711 -12.73 14.63 5.20
CA ASN A 711 -12.47 15.63 6.24
C ASN A 711 -11.12 15.34 6.90
N THR A 712 -10.13 16.18 6.60
CA THR A 712 -8.75 16.05 7.12
C THR A 712 -8.62 16.35 8.61
N ALA A 713 -9.57 17.07 9.22
CA ALA A 713 -9.54 17.36 10.65
C ALA A 713 -9.99 16.15 11.49
N THR A 714 -10.81 15.27 10.91
CA THR A 714 -11.36 14.10 11.61
C THR A 714 -10.89 12.76 11.00
N ASN A 715 -10.15 12.80 9.90
CA ASN A 715 -9.74 11.64 9.10
C ASN A 715 -10.93 10.77 8.63
N VAL A 716 -12.05 11.40 8.29
CA VAL A 716 -13.28 10.69 7.88
C VAL A 716 -13.54 10.89 6.39
N ALA A 717 -13.64 9.78 5.64
CA ALA A 717 -14.24 9.78 4.31
C ALA A 717 -15.74 9.54 4.43
N THR A 718 -16.54 10.39 3.81
CA THR A 718 -17.99 10.22 3.67
C THR A 718 -18.30 9.88 2.21
N ILE A 719 -18.77 8.66 1.98
CA ILE A 719 -19.22 8.17 0.69
C ILE A 719 -20.74 8.36 0.63
N THR A 720 -21.22 9.09 -0.37
CA THR A 720 -22.64 9.37 -0.55
C THR A 720 -23.15 8.76 -1.85
N TYR A 721 -24.39 8.29 -1.83
CA TYR A 721 -25.03 7.66 -2.98
C TYR A 721 -26.13 8.54 -3.57
N THR A 722 -26.22 8.58 -4.90
CA THR A 722 -27.30 9.30 -5.59
C THR A 722 -28.54 8.41 -5.67
N GLY A 723 -29.53 8.70 -4.83
CA GLY A 723 -30.78 7.92 -4.73
C GLY A 723 -30.68 6.77 -3.73
N VAL A 724 -31.69 5.90 -3.72
CA VAL A 724 -31.79 4.73 -2.83
C VAL A 724 -31.14 3.54 -3.53
N LEU A 725 -30.14 2.94 -2.89
CA LEU A 725 -29.50 1.69 -3.30
C LEU A 725 -30.50 0.54 -3.27
N ALA A 726 -30.35 -0.41 -4.20
CA ALA A 726 -31.14 -1.63 -4.22
C ALA A 726 -30.83 -2.53 -3.02
N ASP A 727 -31.74 -3.45 -2.70
CA ASP A 727 -31.55 -4.40 -1.62
C ASP A 727 -30.30 -5.27 -1.86
N GLY A 728 -29.52 -5.48 -0.81
CA GLY A 728 -28.34 -6.34 -0.87
C GLY A 728 -27.29 -6.05 0.18
N ASN A 729 -26.33 -6.98 0.29
CA ASN A 729 -25.09 -6.76 1.02
C ASN A 729 -24.09 -6.04 0.10
N TYR A 730 -23.38 -5.07 0.63
CA TYR A 730 -22.46 -4.21 -0.10
C TYR A 730 -21.06 -4.26 0.48
N ARG A 731 -20.06 -4.22 -0.42
CA ARG A 731 -18.64 -4.04 -0.06
C ARG A 731 -18.09 -2.79 -0.74
N VAL A 732 -17.49 -1.90 0.03
CA VAL A 732 -16.62 -0.83 -0.48
C VAL A 732 -15.18 -1.27 -0.34
N THR A 733 -14.43 -1.37 -1.44
CA THR A 733 -13.00 -1.68 -1.45
C THR A 733 -12.19 -0.45 -1.80
N PHE A 734 -11.21 -0.08 -0.99
CA PHE A 734 -10.28 1.03 -1.18
C PHE A 734 -9.02 0.56 -1.92
N ASN A 735 -8.73 1.19 -3.07
CA ASN A 735 -7.63 0.88 -3.98
C ASN A 735 -6.72 2.10 -4.16
N ASN A 736 -5.40 1.91 -4.01
CA ASN A 736 -4.39 2.97 -4.20
C ASN A 736 -4.67 4.24 -3.38
N VAL A 737 -5.25 4.09 -2.18
CA VAL A 737 -5.40 5.18 -1.22
C VAL A 737 -4.09 5.33 -0.47
N THR A 738 -3.49 6.51 -0.54
CA THR A 738 -2.25 6.82 0.19
C THR A 738 -2.46 8.01 1.13
N ASP A 739 -1.59 8.15 2.13
CA ASP A 739 -1.39 9.42 2.84
C ASP A 739 -0.61 10.44 1.98
N ALA A 740 -0.29 11.59 2.58
CA ALA A 740 0.50 12.65 1.95
C ALA A 740 1.97 12.27 1.71
N ALA A 741 2.50 11.28 2.45
CA ALA A 741 3.83 10.72 2.26
C ALA A 741 3.86 9.61 1.18
N GLY A 742 2.71 9.24 0.63
CA GLY A 742 2.58 8.22 -0.41
C GLY A 742 2.53 6.79 0.12
N LYS A 743 2.36 6.57 1.44
CA LYS A 743 2.18 5.21 1.98
C LYS A 743 0.78 4.72 1.68
N LEU A 744 0.71 3.53 1.09
CA LEU A 744 -0.55 2.86 0.80
C LEU A 744 -1.24 2.40 2.07
N ILE A 745 -2.57 2.45 2.07
CA ILE A 745 -3.38 1.85 3.13
C ILE A 745 -2.93 0.41 3.42
N SER A 746 -2.75 0.10 4.70
CA SER A 746 -2.33 -1.23 5.15
C SER A 746 -3.45 -1.95 5.92
N GLY A 747 -3.36 -3.28 5.98
CA GLY A 747 -4.39 -4.11 6.62
C GLY A 747 -5.67 -4.27 5.79
N THR A 748 -6.83 -4.28 6.45
CA THR A 748 -8.13 -4.42 5.80
C THR A 748 -8.47 -3.16 5.01
N ASN A 749 -8.58 -3.32 3.69
CA ASN A 749 -8.87 -2.22 2.76
C ASN A 749 -10.31 -2.22 2.26
N PHE A 750 -11.24 -2.85 2.98
CA PHE A 750 -12.66 -2.86 2.61
C PHE A 750 -13.58 -2.70 3.81
N VAL A 751 -14.80 -2.25 3.54
CA VAL A 751 -15.88 -2.12 4.52
C VAL A 751 -17.15 -2.73 3.95
N ASP A 752 -17.84 -3.53 4.76
CA ASP A 752 -19.12 -4.13 4.40
C ASP A 752 -20.29 -3.42 5.10
N PHE A 753 -21.42 -3.31 4.42
CA PHE A 753 -22.71 -2.82 4.95
C PHE A 753 -23.87 -3.50 4.22
N PHE A 754 -25.12 -3.24 4.59
CA PHE A 754 -26.28 -3.76 3.87
C PHE A 754 -27.36 -2.71 3.71
N VAL A 755 -28.25 -2.94 2.74
CA VAL A 755 -29.46 -2.17 2.50
C VAL A 755 -30.60 -3.15 2.32
N LEU A 756 -31.70 -2.94 3.04
CA LEU A 756 -32.93 -3.69 2.90
C LEU A 756 -34.11 -2.72 3.00
N ALA A 757 -34.92 -2.62 1.95
CA ALA A 757 -36.10 -1.79 1.93
C ALA A 757 -37.07 -2.20 3.03
N ALA A 758 -37.69 -1.22 3.68
CA ALA A 758 -38.64 -1.38 4.78
C ALA A 758 -38.13 -1.99 6.10
N ASP A 759 -36.83 -2.24 6.23
CA ASP A 759 -36.19 -2.71 7.48
C ASP A 759 -35.87 -1.52 8.40
N ALA A 760 -36.90 -0.98 9.06
CA ALA A 760 -36.79 0.23 9.87
C ALA A 760 -35.89 0.04 11.09
N ASN A 761 -35.91 -1.16 11.70
CA ASN A 761 -35.10 -1.48 12.87
C ASN A 761 -33.67 -1.96 12.51
N HIS A 762 -33.40 -2.20 11.22
CA HIS A 762 -32.12 -2.57 10.63
C HIS A 762 -31.60 -3.93 11.13
N ASP A 763 -32.50 -4.90 11.29
CA ASP A 763 -32.21 -6.26 11.77
C ASP A 763 -32.06 -7.31 10.65
N ARG A 764 -32.17 -6.88 9.38
CA ARG A 764 -32.12 -7.69 8.14
C ARG A 764 -33.40 -8.46 7.83
N PHE A 765 -34.49 -8.28 8.57
CA PHE A 765 -35.74 -8.98 8.34
C PHE A 765 -36.95 -8.06 8.43
N VAL A 766 -37.67 -7.91 7.32
CA VAL A 766 -38.85 -7.04 7.28
C VAL A 766 -40.05 -7.77 7.86
N ASP A 767 -40.52 -7.37 9.04
CA ASP A 767 -41.61 -8.07 9.72
C ASP A 767 -42.64 -7.16 10.43
N ALA A 768 -43.35 -7.71 11.41
CA ALA A 768 -44.36 -6.99 12.17
C ALA A 768 -43.78 -5.85 13.03
N ALA A 769 -42.49 -5.91 13.40
CA ALA A 769 -41.79 -4.85 14.10
C ALA A 769 -41.68 -3.60 13.23
N ASP A 770 -41.29 -3.74 11.96
CA ASP A 770 -41.23 -2.62 11.01
C ASP A 770 -42.63 -2.07 10.70
N GLN A 771 -43.61 -2.97 10.55
CA GLN A 771 -44.99 -2.56 10.36
C GLN A 771 -45.50 -1.71 11.53
N SER A 772 -45.12 -2.04 12.76
CA SER A 772 -45.48 -1.28 13.96
C SER A 772 -44.87 0.12 13.93
N ILE A 773 -43.62 0.27 13.45
CA ILE A 773 -42.94 1.56 13.30
C ILE A 773 -43.66 2.43 12.26
N VAL A 774 -43.97 1.90 11.07
CA VAL A 774 -44.70 2.63 10.02
C VAL A 774 -46.08 3.05 10.53
N THR A 775 -46.80 2.14 11.19
CA THR A 775 -48.15 2.42 11.71
C THR A 775 -48.13 3.52 12.76
N ALA A 776 -47.13 3.54 13.66
CA ALA A 776 -46.99 4.55 14.69
C ALA A 776 -46.68 5.96 14.15
N ASN A 777 -46.10 6.05 12.95
CA ASN A 777 -45.64 7.30 12.34
C ASN A 777 -46.45 7.73 11.11
N LEU A 778 -47.45 6.95 10.69
CA LEU A 778 -48.24 7.21 9.48
C LEU A 778 -48.87 8.61 9.47
N ASN A 779 -48.75 9.29 8.33
CA ASN A 779 -49.18 10.68 8.10
C ASN A 779 -48.45 11.74 8.94
N GLN A 780 -47.25 11.45 9.46
CA GLN A 780 -46.41 12.41 10.16
C GLN A 780 -45.21 12.83 9.28
N SER A 781 -44.84 14.11 9.35
CA SER A 781 -43.67 14.69 8.68
C SER A 781 -42.47 14.82 9.63
N GLY A 782 -41.29 15.09 9.07
CA GLY A 782 -40.03 15.19 9.82
C GLY A 782 -39.52 13.84 10.32
N LYS A 783 -39.93 12.75 9.65
CA LYS A 783 -39.52 11.37 9.94
C LYS A 783 -38.35 10.97 9.06
N ASN A 784 -37.75 9.83 9.39
CA ASN A 784 -36.60 9.27 8.69
C ASN A 784 -36.82 7.75 8.49
N PHE A 785 -35.87 7.06 7.86
CA PHE A 785 -36.00 5.64 7.51
C PHE A 785 -36.29 4.76 8.73
N SER A 786 -35.58 4.97 9.84
CA SER A 786 -35.79 4.22 11.10
C SER A 786 -37.15 4.50 11.77
N GLN A 787 -37.89 5.47 11.26
CA GLN A 787 -39.24 5.84 11.70
C GLN A 787 -40.31 5.53 10.64
N GLY A 788 -39.94 4.85 9.55
CA GLY A 788 -40.86 4.37 8.52
C GLY A 788 -40.93 5.19 7.22
N ASP A 789 -40.04 6.17 7.01
CA ASP A 789 -39.93 6.94 5.77
C ASP A 789 -38.91 6.26 4.83
N PHE A 790 -39.36 5.29 4.05
CA PHE A 790 -38.50 4.38 3.29
C PHE A 790 -38.05 4.95 1.94
N ASP A 791 -38.75 5.97 1.42
CA ASP A 791 -38.35 6.69 0.20
C ASP A 791 -37.56 7.99 0.48
N TYR A 792 -37.30 8.30 1.76
CA TYR A 792 -36.56 9.47 2.25
C TYR A 792 -37.18 10.82 1.85
N ASN A 793 -38.50 10.90 1.65
CA ASN A 793 -39.18 12.15 1.31
C ASN A 793 -39.47 13.04 2.54
N GLY A 794 -39.20 12.53 3.76
CA GLY A 794 -39.41 13.20 5.04
C GLY A 794 -40.79 12.98 5.66
N THR A 795 -41.66 12.16 5.05
CA THR A 795 -43.05 11.95 5.47
C THR A 795 -43.48 10.49 5.29
N VAL A 796 -43.89 9.83 6.38
CA VAL A 796 -44.42 8.46 6.32
C VAL A 796 -45.84 8.48 5.76
N ASN A 797 -46.04 7.91 4.58
CA ASN A 797 -47.31 7.95 3.85
C ASN A 797 -47.66 6.61 3.15
N SER A 798 -48.64 6.63 2.25
CA SER A 798 -49.10 5.42 1.54
C SER A 798 -48.04 4.78 0.64
N LEU A 799 -47.04 5.55 0.16
CA LEU A 799 -45.92 5.03 -0.59
C LEU A 799 -45.02 4.15 0.29
N ASP A 800 -44.70 4.59 1.51
CA ASP A 800 -43.93 3.79 2.47
C ASP A 800 -44.67 2.53 2.88
N GLN A 801 -46.00 2.63 3.06
CA GLN A 801 -46.83 1.46 3.33
C GLN A 801 -46.84 0.48 2.15
N THR A 802 -46.72 0.97 0.92
CA THR A 802 -46.58 0.12 -0.27
C THR A 802 -45.22 -0.56 -0.31
N ILE A 803 -44.14 0.16 0.00
CA ILE A 803 -42.77 -0.40 0.10
C ILE A 803 -42.73 -1.50 1.17
N LEU A 804 -43.27 -1.23 2.37
CA LEU A 804 -43.40 -2.20 3.46
C LEU A 804 -44.19 -3.43 3.02
N THR A 805 -45.35 -3.24 2.39
CA THR A 805 -46.20 -4.36 1.97
C THR A 805 -45.48 -5.25 0.96
N ASN A 806 -44.74 -4.65 0.03
CA ASN A 806 -43.96 -5.38 -0.98
C ASN A 806 -42.76 -6.11 -0.39
N ALA A 807 -42.14 -5.57 0.67
CA ALA A 807 -40.97 -6.13 1.34
C ALA A 807 -41.32 -7.04 2.53
N MET A 808 -42.58 -7.12 2.95
CA MET A 808 -43.00 -7.90 4.12
C MET A 808 -42.50 -9.36 4.06
N ARG A 809 -41.88 -9.84 5.13
CA ARG A 809 -41.24 -11.16 5.27
C ARG A 809 -39.97 -11.36 4.44
N LEU A 810 -39.37 -10.29 3.93
CA LEU A 810 -38.12 -10.37 3.18
C LEU A 810 -36.94 -10.45 4.16
N TRP A 811 -36.09 -11.45 3.96
CA TRP A 811 -34.89 -11.68 4.73
C TRP A 811 -33.65 -11.48 3.86
N LEU A 812 -32.72 -10.64 4.31
CA LEU A 812 -31.40 -10.46 3.72
C LEU A 812 -30.30 -11.02 4.63
N PRO A 813 -30.01 -12.32 4.57
CA PRO A 813 -28.92 -12.92 5.32
C PRO A 813 -27.58 -12.20 5.07
N ALA A 814 -26.69 -12.27 6.07
CA ALA A 814 -25.30 -11.89 5.86
C ALA A 814 -24.64 -12.83 4.82
N ILE A 815 -23.64 -12.31 4.12
CA ILE A 815 -22.85 -13.10 3.17
C ILE A 815 -22.16 -14.27 3.90
N GLY A 816 -22.25 -15.48 3.34
CA GLY A 816 -21.66 -16.68 3.90
C GLY A 816 -22.62 -17.87 3.96
N ALA A 817 -22.39 -18.79 4.91
CA ALA A 817 -23.26 -19.94 5.13
C ALA A 817 -24.48 -19.54 5.97
N LEU A 818 -25.66 -19.97 5.53
CA LEU A 818 -26.92 -19.71 6.22
C LEU A 818 -27.39 -20.97 6.95
N ALA A 819 -27.60 -20.86 8.27
CA ALA A 819 -28.34 -21.84 9.03
C ALA A 819 -29.79 -21.36 9.19
N VAL A 820 -30.75 -22.10 8.66
CA VAL A 820 -32.17 -21.83 8.86
C VAL A 820 -32.53 -22.22 10.29
N PRO A 821 -33.10 -21.31 11.11
CA PRO A 821 -33.45 -21.61 12.50
C PRO A 821 -34.55 -22.67 12.59
N ALA A 822 -34.42 -23.57 13.55
CA ALA A 822 -35.45 -24.53 13.96
C ALA A 822 -35.88 -24.30 15.42
N THR A 823 -36.97 -24.95 15.81
CA THR A 823 -37.54 -24.89 17.14
C THR A 823 -37.28 -26.19 17.91
N SER A 824 -37.97 -26.38 19.04
CA SER A 824 -37.93 -27.64 19.80
C SER A 824 -39.22 -28.46 19.63
N ASN A 825 -40.10 -28.01 18.74
CA ASN A 825 -41.32 -28.71 18.36
C ASN A 825 -41.15 -29.24 16.93
N ALA A 826 -42.08 -30.09 16.50
CA ALA A 826 -42.16 -30.55 15.12
C ALA A 826 -42.22 -29.36 14.13
N ASP A 827 -41.14 -29.20 13.36
CA ASP A 827 -40.99 -28.19 12.33
C ASP A 827 -41.32 -28.80 10.97
N LEU A 828 -42.41 -28.30 10.38
CA LEU A 828 -42.87 -28.71 9.06
C LEU A 828 -42.57 -27.58 8.08
N VAL A 829 -41.49 -27.74 7.32
CA VAL A 829 -40.90 -26.67 6.52
C VAL A 829 -40.82 -27.07 5.06
N THR A 830 -41.25 -26.19 4.16
CA THR A 830 -41.04 -26.35 2.72
C THR A 830 -40.19 -25.21 2.18
N LEU A 831 -39.06 -25.54 1.56
CA LEU A 831 -38.25 -24.61 0.77
C LEU A 831 -38.63 -24.73 -0.71
N LYS A 832 -39.04 -23.61 -1.30
CA LYS A 832 -39.45 -23.55 -2.69
C LYS A 832 -38.82 -22.36 -3.38
N ARG A 833 -38.25 -22.58 -4.56
CA ARG A 833 -37.69 -21.49 -5.36
C ARG A 833 -38.81 -20.57 -5.87
N GLU A 834 -38.71 -19.28 -5.55
CA GLU A 834 -39.60 -18.24 -6.07
C GLU A 834 -39.02 -17.68 -7.39
N SER A 835 -37.74 -17.32 -7.37
CA SER A 835 -37.04 -16.77 -8.53
C SER A 835 -35.54 -17.10 -8.52
N ALA A 836 -34.77 -16.48 -9.41
CA ALA A 836 -33.32 -16.61 -9.41
C ALA A 836 -32.65 -16.01 -8.16
N ALA A 837 -33.30 -15.05 -7.51
CA ALA A 837 -32.75 -14.30 -6.37
C ALA A 837 -33.38 -14.68 -5.03
N LEU A 838 -34.55 -15.31 -5.02
CA LEU A 838 -35.33 -15.59 -3.82
C LEU A 838 -35.73 -17.07 -3.69
N VAL A 839 -35.69 -17.55 -2.46
CA VAL A 839 -36.34 -18.79 -2.02
C VAL A 839 -37.39 -18.47 -0.97
N ASP A 840 -38.54 -19.10 -1.09
CA ASP A 840 -39.65 -18.99 -0.17
C ASP A 840 -39.66 -20.15 0.83
N LEU A 841 -39.89 -19.80 2.10
CA LEU A 841 -40.05 -20.73 3.21
C LEU A 841 -41.52 -20.81 3.58
N TYR A 842 -42.11 -22.01 3.55
CA TYR A 842 -43.51 -22.25 3.92
C TYR A 842 -43.62 -23.19 5.12
N THR A 843 -44.78 -23.10 5.77
CA THR A 843 -45.28 -24.10 6.72
C THR A 843 -46.64 -24.61 6.24
N PRO A 844 -47.07 -25.83 6.58
CA PRO A 844 -48.37 -26.37 6.17
C PRO A 844 -49.58 -25.51 6.57
N ALA A 845 -49.46 -24.71 7.62
CA ALA A 845 -50.54 -23.86 8.12
C ALA A 845 -50.76 -22.58 7.29
N SER A 846 -49.87 -22.27 6.35
CA SER A 846 -49.87 -20.98 5.64
C SER A 846 -49.83 -21.14 4.12
N ALA A 847 -50.78 -20.48 3.43
CA ALA A 847 -50.79 -20.37 1.98
C ALA A 847 -49.77 -19.32 1.46
N THR A 848 -49.26 -18.45 2.34
CA THR A 848 -48.23 -17.45 2.03
C THR A 848 -46.90 -17.85 2.64
N PRO A 849 -45.75 -17.50 2.04
CA PRO A 849 -44.45 -17.79 2.64
C PRO A 849 -44.33 -17.09 4.00
N ILE A 850 -43.74 -17.77 4.97
CA ILE A 850 -43.41 -17.18 6.28
C ILE A 850 -42.14 -16.33 6.21
N SER A 851 -41.25 -16.63 5.26
CA SER A 851 -40.06 -15.85 4.94
C SER A 851 -39.73 -15.98 3.45
N ARG A 852 -39.18 -14.91 2.87
CA ARG A 852 -38.65 -14.85 1.51
C ARG A 852 -37.18 -14.47 1.61
N ILE A 853 -36.29 -15.35 1.22
CA ILE A 853 -34.86 -15.27 1.56
C ILE A 853 -34.06 -14.90 0.31
N TYR A 854 -33.27 -13.83 0.39
CA TYR A 854 -32.24 -13.55 -0.61
C TYR A 854 -31.15 -14.61 -0.56
N ILE A 855 -30.96 -15.28 -1.71
CA ILE A 855 -29.95 -16.34 -1.82
C ILE A 855 -28.65 -15.85 -2.47
N GLY A 856 -28.69 -14.68 -3.10
CA GLY A 856 -27.51 -14.06 -3.71
C GLY A 856 -26.41 -13.77 -2.68
N GLY A 857 -25.19 -14.26 -2.93
CA GLY A 857 -24.04 -14.09 -2.05
C GLY A 857 -23.92 -15.11 -0.91
N LEU A 858 -24.86 -16.05 -0.78
CA LEU A 858 -24.72 -17.19 0.14
C LEU A 858 -23.75 -18.25 -0.43
N THR A 859 -22.98 -18.89 0.44
CA THR A 859 -22.04 -19.97 0.07
C THR A 859 -22.60 -21.37 0.34
N GLY A 860 -23.69 -21.47 1.10
CA GLY A 860 -24.36 -22.72 1.43
C GLY A 860 -25.52 -22.50 2.38
N MET A 861 -26.41 -23.49 2.47
CA MET A 861 -27.55 -23.48 3.37
C MET A 861 -27.64 -24.80 4.15
N SER A 862 -28.06 -24.71 5.41
CA SER A 862 -28.31 -25.87 6.25
C SER A 862 -29.58 -25.70 7.10
N PHE A 863 -30.21 -26.80 7.45
CA PHE A 863 -31.32 -26.87 8.39
C PHE A 863 -31.03 -27.98 9.41
N SER A 864 -31.26 -27.71 10.70
CA SER A 864 -31.13 -28.69 11.77
C SER A 864 -32.45 -28.76 12.51
N GLY A 865 -33.16 -29.88 12.48
CA GLY A 865 -34.47 -30.05 13.12
C GLY A 865 -34.43 -29.95 14.64
N GLY A 866 -33.30 -30.35 15.24
CA GLY A 866 -33.10 -30.17 16.66
C GLY A 866 -33.84 -31.23 17.48
N SER A 867 -35.06 -30.94 17.92
CA SER A 867 -35.90 -31.92 18.64
C SER A 867 -37.35 -31.83 18.21
N GLY A 868 -38.02 -32.96 18.06
CA GLY A 868 -39.37 -33.02 17.51
C GLY A 868 -39.41 -33.98 16.32
N ASP A 869 -40.58 -34.20 15.74
CA ASP A 869 -40.69 -34.97 14.50
C ASP A 869 -40.70 -33.98 13.32
N ASP A 870 -39.53 -33.74 12.74
CA ASP A 870 -39.32 -32.66 11.80
C ASP A 870 -39.49 -33.14 10.35
N THR A 871 -40.00 -32.27 9.48
CA THR A 871 -40.08 -32.54 8.05
C THR A 871 -39.57 -31.36 7.25
N LEU A 872 -38.43 -31.56 6.59
CA LEU A 872 -37.94 -30.66 5.55
C LEU A 872 -38.38 -31.14 4.17
N THR A 873 -39.18 -30.32 3.49
CA THR A 873 -39.56 -30.52 2.10
C THR A 873 -38.75 -29.60 1.19
N LEU A 874 -38.01 -30.18 0.25
CA LEU A 874 -37.32 -29.45 -0.81
C LEU A 874 -38.14 -29.59 -2.10
N ASP A 875 -38.74 -28.47 -2.52
CA ASP A 875 -39.60 -28.41 -3.71
C ASP A 875 -38.80 -27.93 -4.93
N TYR A 876 -38.50 -28.86 -5.82
CA TYR A 876 -37.76 -28.64 -7.07
C TYR A 876 -38.67 -28.25 -8.24
N SER A 877 -39.98 -28.08 -8.03
CA SER A 877 -40.93 -27.74 -9.11
C SER A 877 -40.58 -26.47 -9.88
N ASN A 878 -39.87 -25.54 -9.24
CA ASN A 878 -39.37 -24.29 -9.83
C ASN A 878 -37.83 -24.25 -9.95
N GLY A 879 -37.17 -25.41 -9.90
CA GLY A 879 -35.70 -25.55 -9.87
C GLY A 879 -35.14 -25.65 -8.45
N ILE A 880 -33.80 -25.65 -8.33
CA ILE A 880 -33.08 -25.92 -7.08
C ILE A 880 -33.44 -24.86 -6.01
N PRO A 881 -33.99 -25.23 -4.84
CA PRO A 881 -34.46 -24.29 -3.82
C PRO A 881 -33.36 -23.81 -2.85
N PHE A 882 -32.09 -23.98 -3.19
CA PHE A 882 -30.96 -23.55 -2.37
C PHE A 882 -29.77 -23.16 -3.23
N VAL A 883 -28.74 -22.61 -2.59
CA VAL A 883 -27.51 -22.16 -3.24
C VAL A 883 -26.39 -23.18 -3.22
N GLY A 884 -25.63 -23.22 -4.31
CA GLY A 884 -24.49 -24.11 -4.46
C GLY A 884 -24.89 -25.53 -4.86
N ALA A 885 -23.89 -26.42 -4.91
CA ALA A 885 -24.11 -27.82 -5.26
C ALA A 885 -24.59 -28.68 -4.07
N THR A 886 -24.49 -28.16 -2.84
CA THR A 886 -24.70 -28.93 -1.62
C THR A 886 -25.60 -28.22 -0.60
N PHE A 887 -26.56 -28.94 -0.02
CA PHE A 887 -27.38 -28.54 1.13
C PHE A 887 -27.19 -29.55 2.27
N ALA A 888 -27.27 -29.12 3.53
CA ALA A 888 -27.19 -30.01 4.69
C ALA A 888 -28.50 -30.01 5.50
N TYR A 889 -29.06 -31.19 5.75
CA TYR A 889 -30.18 -31.40 6.66
C TYR A 889 -29.73 -32.32 7.80
N ASP A 890 -29.97 -31.92 9.03
CA ASP A 890 -29.74 -32.76 10.22
C ASP A 890 -31.07 -32.91 10.94
N GLY A 891 -31.63 -34.12 11.00
CA GLY A 891 -32.94 -34.36 11.62
C GLY A 891 -32.95 -34.00 13.11
N GLY A 892 -31.88 -34.34 13.83
CA GLY A 892 -31.80 -34.18 15.27
C GLY A 892 -32.43 -35.35 16.05
N LEU A 893 -33.25 -35.02 17.06
CA LEU A 893 -33.90 -35.96 17.95
C LEU A 893 -35.40 -36.07 17.62
N GLY A 894 -35.81 -37.23 17.10
CA GLY A 894 -37.21 -37.55 16.88
C GLY A 894 -37.36 -38.50 15.71
N THR A 895 -38.49 -38.42 15.01
CA THR A 895 -38.71 -39.13 13.74
C THR A 895 -38.73 -38.12 12.60
N ASP A 896 -37.59 -38.00 11.92
CA ASP A 896 -37.37 -36.91 10.99
C ASP A 896 -37.49 -37.35 9.53
N THR A 897 -38.06 -36.47 8.71
CA THR A 897 -38.34 -36.74 7.29
C THR A 897 -37.67 -35.72 6.37
N LEU A 898 -36.85 -36.21 5.44
CA LEU A 898 -36.47 -35.44 4.24
C LEU A 898 -37.42 -35.78 3.09
N ALA A 899 -38.21 -34.80 2.65
CA ALA A 899 -39.12 -34.92 1.52
C ALA A 899 -38.61 -34.18 0.30
N ILE A 900 -38.60 -34.85 -0.85
CA ILE A 900 -38.24 -34.28 -2.14
C ILE A 900 -39.47 -34.26 -3.03
N VAL A 901 -39.80 -33.08 -3.54
CA VAL A 901 -40.83 -32.88 -4.56
C VAL A 901 -40.16 -32.53 -5.88
N GLY A 902 -40.34 -33.39 -6.88
CA GLY A 902 -39.85 -33.21 -8.25
C GLY A 902 -40.64 -32.19 -9.06
N GLY A 903 -40.24 -32.03 -10.32
CA GLY A 903 -40.87 -31.15 -11.28
C GLY A 903 -41.94 -31.85 -12.12
N VAL A 904 -42.41 -31.17 -13.15
CA VAL A 904 -43.25 -31.80 -14.20
C VAL A 904 -42.40 -32.38 -15.34
N GLY A 905 -41.08 -32.17 -15.30
CA GLY A 905 -40.11 -32.66 -16.28
C GLY A 905 -39.58 -34.05 -15.89
N ALA A 906 -38.67 -34.60 -16.69
CA ALA A 906 -37.97 -35.82 -16.30
C ALA A 906 -36.75 -35.45 -15.44
N GLU A 907 -36.72 -35.93 -14.20
CA GLU A 907 -35.60 -35.75 -13.29
C GLU A 907 -34.80 -37.05 -13.09
N THR A 908 -33.57 -36.91 -12.60
CA THR A 908 -32.76 -38.04 -12.15
C THR A 908 -32.44 -37.84 -10.67
N ALA A 909 -32.90 -38.76 -9.84
CA ALA A 909 -32.74 -38.75 -8.40
C ALA A 909 -31.99 -40.00 -7.92
N THR A 910 -31.01 -39.82 -7.03
CA THR A 910 -30.27 -40.92 -6.39
C THR A 910 -30.31 -40.76 -4.88
N PHE A 911 -30.90 -41.73 -4.20
CA PHE A 911 -30.95 -41.82 -2.74
C PHE A 911 -29.87 -42.78 -2.26
N ALA A 912 -28.84 -42.25 -1.60
CA ALA A 912 -27.71 -42.98 -1.05
C ALA A 912 -27.75 -43.00 0.48
N ALA A 913 -26.85 -43.73 1.13
CA ALA A 913 -26.88 -43.96 2.57
C ALA A 913 -27.00 -42.69 3.45
N ALA A 914 -26.37 -41.58 3.04
CA ALA A 914 -26.37 -40.31 3.78
C ALA A 914 -26.54 -39.08 2.87
N SER A 915 -27.10 -39.29 1.66
CA SER A 915 -27.36 -38.17 0.77
C SER A 915 -28.45 -38.47 -0.26
N VAL A 916 -29.03 -37.39 -0.79
CA VAL A 916 -29.95 -37.40 -1.92
C VAL A 916 -29.43 -36.47 -3.01
N ALA A 917 -29.13 -37.01 -4.19
CA ALA A 917 -28.72 -36.24 -5.35
C ALA A 917 -29.89 -36.09 -6.33
N ILE A 918 -30.24 -34.86 -6.72
CA ILE A 918 -31.31 -34.57 -7.67
C ILE A 918 -31.01 -33.28 -8.44
N SER A 919 -31.30 -33.29 -9.75
CA SER A 919 -31.19 -32.12 -10.63
C SER A 919 -29.83 -31.39 -10.55
N GLY A 920 -28.74 -32.17 -10.41
CA GLY A 920 -27.36 -31.65 -10.31
C GLY A 920 -26.95 -31.10 -8.94
N SER A 921 -27.83 -31.21 -7.94
CA SER A 921 -27.60 -30.79 -6.55
C SER A 921 -27.58 -32.00 -5.61
N THR A 922 -26.89 -31.89 -4.48
CA THR A 922 -26.81 -32.94 -3.46
C THR A 922 -27.27 -32.41 -2.11
N VAL A 923 -28.16 -33.13 -1.46
CA VAL A 923 -28.57 -32.90 -0.07
C VAL A 923 -27.87 -33.94 0.76
N THR A 924 -27.05 -33.52 1.71
CA THR A 924 -26.51 -34.42 2.74
C THR A 924 -27.50 -34.42 3.89
N ASP A 925 -27.96 -35.59 4.28
CA ASP A 925 -28.91 -35.75 5.38
C ASP A 925 -28.33 -36.66 6.47
N THR A 926 -28.34 -36.17 7.71
CA THR A 926 -27.94 -36.91 8.91
C THR A 926 -29.14 -37.09 9.83
N THR A 927 -29.11 -38.16 10.63
CA THR A 927 -30.16 -38.51 11.61
C THR A 927 -31.58 -38.38 11.06
N THR A 928 -31.78 -38.78 9.79
CA THR A 928 -33.08 -38.77 9.15
C THR A 928 -33.61 -40.20 9.13
N GLU A 929 -34.79 -40.44 9.68
CA GLU A 929 -35.38 -41.77 9.81
C GLU A 929 -36.30 -42.13 8.63
N ALA A 930 -36.78 -41.12 7.89
CA ALA A 930 -37.66 -41.32 6.74
C ALA A 930 -37.29 -40.42 5.56
N ARG A 931 -37.47 -40.93 4.35
CA ARG A 931 -37.34 -40.13 3.12
C ARG A 931 -38.58 -40.25 2.27
N ARG A 932 -38.98 -39.17 1.62
CA ARG A 932 -40.11 -39.14 0.67
C ARG A 932 -39.65 -38.65 -0.69
N PHE A 933 -40.14 -39.29 -1.74
CA PHE A 933 -39.95 -38.82 -3.11
C PHE A 933 -41.29 -38.76 -3.84
N ASP A 934 -41.63 -37.57 -4.34
CA ASP A 934 -42.77 -37.36 -5.22
C ASP A 934 -42.28 -36.73 -6.53
N GLY A 935 -42.06 -37.55 -7.56
CA GLY A 935 -41.66 -37.12 -8.90
C GLY A 935 -42.76 -36.43 -9.71
N LYS A 936 -43.98 -36.29 -9.13
CA LYS A 936 -45.14 -35.70 -9.80
C LYS A 936 -45.45 -36.40 -11.14
N GLN A 937 -45.52 -35.64 -12.23
CA GLN A 937 -45.90 -36.16 -13.56
C GLN A 937 -44.69 -36.41 -14.48
N GLY A 938 -43.47 -36.21 -13.95
CA GLY A 938 -42.22 -36.49 -14.66
C GLY A 938 -42.09 -37.95 -15.06
N LEU A 939 -41.27 -38.23 -16.08
CA LEU A 939 -40.84 -39.60 -16.38
C LEU A 939 -39.42 -39.80 -15.84
N ASP A 940 -39.32 -40.07 -14.55
CA ASP A 940 -38.07 -39.88 -13.79
C ASP A 940 -37.16 -41.10 -13.79
N ASN A 941 -35.87 -40.88 -13.56
CA ASN A 941 -34.91 -41.94 -13.26
C ASN A 941 -34.61 -41.92 -11.75
N LEU A 942 -35.11 -42.90 -11.02
CA LEU A 942 -34.87 -43.05 -9.58
C LEU A 942 -33.91 -44.22 -9.31
N THR A 943 -32.86 -43.95 -8.53
CA THR A 943 -31.94 -44.96 -8.01
C THR A 943 -31.90 -44.89 -6.48
N VAL A 944 -32.08 -46.01 -5.79
CA VAL A 944 -31.97 -46.10 -4.32
C VAL A 944 -30.88 -47.13 -3.97
N THR A 945 -29.80 -46.68 -3.35
CA THR A 945 -28.62 -47.51 -3.04
C THR A 945 -28.46 -47.80 -1.55
N GLY A 946 -29.16 -47.08 -0.66
CA GLY A 946 -29.15 -47.33 0.79
C GLY A 946 -29.76 -46.17 1.58
N GLY A 947 -29.70 -46.29 2.92
CA GLY A 947 -30.29 -45.32 3.85
C GLY A 947 -31.72 -45.69 4.28
N PRO A 948 -32.48 -44.74 4.87
CA PRO A 948 -33.89 -44.92 5.19
C PRO A 948 -34.71 -45.31 3.95
N SER A 949 -35.82 -46.03 4.17
CA SER A 949 -36.71 -46.39 3.06
C SER A 949 -37.33 -45.14 2.44
N VAL A 950 -37.37 -45.09 1.10
CA VAL A 950 -37.98 -44.00 0.35
C VAL A 950 -39.47 -44.28 0.17
N GLU A 951 -40.32 -43.49 0.82
CA GLU A 951 -41.77 -43.54 0.66
C GLU A 951 -42.21 -42.77 -0.61
N PHE A 952 -43.07 -43.40 -1.40
CA PHE A 952 -43.82 -42.77 -2.49
C PHE A 952 -45.21 -42.38 -2.00
N PRO A 953 -45.48 -41.07 -1.81
CA PRO A 953 -46.72 -40.61 -1.18
C PRO A 953 -47.92 -40.59 -2.13
N ALA A 954 -47.69 -40.77 -3.43
CA ALA A 954 -48.69 -40.72 -4.50
C ALA A 954 -48.23 -41.57 -5.69
N THR A 955 -49.11 -41.76 -6.69
CA THR A 955 -48.79 -42.39 -7.98
C THR A 955 -47.52 -41.79 -8.60
N GLN A 956 -46.57 -42.66 -8.94
CA GLN A 956 -45.28 -42.29 -9.52
C GLN A 956 -45.18 -42.74 -10.99
N SER A 957 -44.38 -42.02 -11.78
CA SER A 957 -44.06 -42.39 -13.17
C SER A 957 -42.56 -42.35 -13.41
N PHE A 958 -41.95 -43.50 -13.66
CA PHE A 958 -40.52 -43.64 -13.86
C PHE A 958 -40.18 -44.07 -15.29
N ASN A 959 -39.13 -43.49 -15.85
CA ASN A 959 -38.41 -44.07 -16.98
C ASN A 959 -37.59 -45.27 -16.49
N VAL A 960 -36.92 -45.11 -15.35
CA VAL A 960 -36.12 -46.16 -14.70
C VAL A 960 -36.33 -46.09 -13.19
N LEU A 961 -36.65 -47.23 -12.58
CA LEU A 961 -36.62 -47.44 -11.13
C LEU A 961 -35.59 -48.51 -10.81
N THR A 962 -34.52 -48.13 -10.10
CA THR A 962 -33.45 -49.03 -9.68
C THR A 962 -33.34 -49.05 -8.15
N LEU A 963 -33.53 -50.22 -7.55
CA LEU A 963 -33.26 -50.47 -6.13
C LEU A 963 -32.03 -51.38 -6.01
N ALA A 964 -30.90 -50.82 -5.60
CA ALA A 964 -29.60 -51.48 -5.56
C ALA A 964 -29.06 -51.50 -4.13
N GLY A 965 -29.69 -52.30 -3.27
CA GLY A 965 -29.37 -52.42 -1.84
C GLY A 965 -30.16 -51.49 -0.90
N GLY A 966 -30.85 -50.48 -1.42
CA GLY A 966 -31.80 -49.66 -0.66
C GLY A 966 -33.26 -49.98 -0.97
N SER A 967 -34.17 -49.63 -0.06
CA SER A 967 -35.59 -50.03 -0.13
C SER A 967 -36.52 -48.83 -0.35
N ALA A 968 -37.65 -49.07 -1.01
CA ALA A 968 -38.72 -48.09 -1.21
C ALA A 968 -40.06 -48.69 -0.82
N ASN A 969 -41.02 -47.83 -0.45
CA ASN A 969 -42.38 -48.26 -0.12
C ASN A 969 -43.41 -47.32 -0.75
N VAL A 970 -44.61 -47.82 -1.03
CA VAL A 970 -45.74 -47.00 -1.48
C VAL A 970 -46.67 -46.74 -0.30
N ARG A 971 -47.08 -45.48 -0.10
CA ARG A 971 -47.90 -45.11 1.05
C ARG A 971 -49.15 -46.00 1.18
N ARG A 972 -49.30 -46.65 2.35
CA ARG A 972 -50.48 -47.46 2.70
C ARG A 972 -51.77 -46.66 2.54
N GLY A 973 -52.80 -47.28 1.98
CA GLY A 973 -54.13 -46.71 1.80
C GLY A 973 -54.21 -45.58 0.76
N SER A 974 -53.16 -45.40 -0.06
CA SER A 974 -53.12 -44.31 -1.04
C SER A 974 -53.77 -44.66 -2.38
N ALA A 975 -54.03 -45.95 -2.65
CA ALA A 975 -54.49 -46.45 -3.95
C ALA A 975 -53.59 -45.96 -5.11
N SER A 976 -52.28 -45.85 -4.84
CA SER A 976 -51.29 -45.32 -5.77
C SER A 976 -50.82 -46.39 -6.75
N LEU A 977 -50.35 -45.94 -7.91
CA LEU A 977 -49.72 -46.78 -8.91
C LEU A 977 -48.25 -46.36 -9.10
N VAL A 978 -47.32 -47.31 -8.96
CA VAL A 978 -45.94 -47.11 -9.43
C VAL A 978 -45.88 -47.55 -10.89
N LYS A 979 -45.69 -46.61 -11.82
CA LYS A 979 -45.47 -46.92 -13.24
C LYS A 979 -43.99 -46.83 -13.53
N THR A 980 -43.42 -47.82 -14.21
CA THR A 980 -42.04 -47.72 -14.69
C THR A 980 -41.86 -48.40 -16.04
N LYS A 981 -40.95 -47.89 -16.88
CA LYS A 981 -40.54 -48.59 -18.11
C LYS A 981 -39.45 -49.63 -17.86
N THR A 982 -38.57 -49.36 -16.90
CA THR A 982 -37.47 -50.25 -16.52
C THR A 982 -37.45 -50.40 -15.01
N LEU A 983 -37.51 -51.65 -14.53
CA LEU A 983 -37.39 -51.98 -13.11
C LEU A 983 -36.16 -52.87 -12.91
N SER A 984 -35.31 -52.51 -11.94
CA SER A 984 -34.19 -53.35 -11.51
C SER A 984 -34.15 -53.39 -9.98
N ILE A 985 -34.18 -54.59 -9.40
CA ILE A 985 -34.03 -54.81 -7.96
C ILE A 985 -32.86 -55.77 -7.74
N SER A 986 -31.90 -55.36 -6.91
CA SER A 986 -30.69 -56.13 -6.61
C SER A 986 -30.20 -55.87 -5.19
N GLY A 987 -29.33 -56.75 -4.69
CA GLY A 987 -28.92 -56.74 -3.29
C GLY A 987 -30.08 -57.09 -2.35
N ALA A 988 -30.01 -56.65 -1.10
CA ALA A 988 -31.05 -56.88 -0.08
C ALA A 988 -32.20 -55.86 -0.14
N ALA A 989 -32.50 -55.32 -1.33
CA ALA A 989 -33.51 -54.27 -1.52
C ALA A 989 -34.94 -54.81 -1.48
N LEU A 990 -35.88 -53.97 -1.05
CA LEU A 990 -37.32 -54.24 -1.04
C LEU A 990 -38.09 -53.05 -1.66
N LEU A 991 -38.99 -53.35 -2.60
CA LEU A 991 -40.10 -52.48 -2.97
C LEU A 991 -41.36 -52.98 -2.25
N ASP A 992 -41.75 -52.34 -1.15
CA ASP A 992 -42.98 -52.69 -0.43
C ASP A 992 -44.16 -51.92 -1.02
N LEU A 993 -45.06 -52.63 -1.72
CA LEU A 993 -46.24 -52.02 -2.31
C LEU A 993 -47.33 -51.76 -1.27
N HIS A 994 -47.27 -52.33 -0.06
CA HIS A 994 -48.39 -52.35 0.87
C HIS A 994 -49.67 -52.84 0.15
N ASP A 995 -50.72 -52.02 0.10
CA ASP A 995 -52.00 -52.24 -0.58
C ASP A 995 -52.07 -51.55 -1.96
N ASN A 996 -50.93 -51.25 -2.57
CA ASN A 996 -50.83 -50.50 -3.83
C ASN A 996 -50.34 -51.37 -4.99
N ASN A 997 -50.28 -50.75 -6.18
CA ASN A 997 -50.08 -51.47 -7.43
C ASN A 997 -48.81 -51.01 -8.16
N LEU A 998 -48.25 -51.90 -8.98
CA LEU A 998 -47.10 -51.65 -9.83
C LEU A 998 -47.42 -52.06 -11.28
N LEU A 999 -47.03 -51.20 -12.22
CA LEU A 999 -47.09 -51.44 -13.65
C LEU A 999 -45.71 -51.27 -14.26
N VAL A 1000 -45.23 -52.30 -14.96
CA VAL A 1000 -43.99 -52.25 -15.74
C VAL A 1000 -44.32 -52.28 -17.23
N ASP A 1001 -44.17 -51.15 -17.91
CA ASP A 1001 -44.40 -51.00 -19.36
C ASP A 1001 -43.17 -51.44 -20.14
N TYR A 1002 -43.27 -52.60 -20.79
CA TYR A 1002 -42.19 -53.17 -21.61
C TYR A 1002 -42.49 -53.06 -23.11
N THR A 1003 -43.36 -52.15 -23.54
CA THR A 1003 -43.73 -51.95 -24.95
C THR A 1003 -42.51 -51.84 -25.88
N ALA A 1004 -41.41 -51.25 -25.39
CA ALA A 1004 -40.16 -51.08 -26.13
C ALA A 1004 -39.20 -52.30 -26.11
N GLY A 1005 -39.54 -53.41 -25.46
CA GLY A 1005 -38.62 -54.54 -25.22
C GLY A 1005 -39.26 -55.92 -25.11
N SER A 1006 -38.50 -56.86 -24.52
CA SER A 1006 -38.94 -58.21 -24.15
C SER A 1006 -39.64 -58.20 -22.79
N SER A 1007 -40.57 -59.14 -22.56
CA SER A 1007 -41.28 -59.27 -21.28
C SER A 1007 -40.29 -59.51 -20.12
N PRO A 1008 -40.31 -58.68 -19.06
CA PRO A 1008 -39.51 -58.89 -17.85
C PRO A 1008 -40.21 -59.80 -16.82
N TYR A 1009 -41.28 -60.52 -17.22
CA TYR A 1009 -42.14 -61.30 -16.33
C TYR A 1009 -41.37 -62.19 -15.35
N THR A 1010 -40.42 -63.00 -15.83
CA THR A 1010 -39.65 -63.94 -14.97
C THR A 1010 -38.88 -63.22 -13.86
N ALA A 1011 -38.29 -62.05 -14.14
CA ALA A 1011 -37.57 -61.30 -13.13
C ALA A 1011 -38.52 -60.72 -12.07
N ILE A 1012 -39.62 -60.10 -12.50
CA ILE A 1012 -40.63 -59.50 -11.62
C ILE A 1012 -41.32 -60.57 -10.78
N PHE A 1013 -41.71 -61.69 -11.39
CA PHE A 1013 -42.27 -62.85 -10.71
C PHE A 1013 -41.34 -63.36 -9.61
N ASN A 1014 -40.06 -63.56 -9.92
CA ASN A 1014 -39.09 -64.00 -8.93
C ASN A 1014 -38.93 -62.99 -7.79
N TRP A 1015 -38.91 -61.68 -8.10
CA TRP A 1015 -38.86 -60.65 -7.07
C TRP A 1015 -40.11 -60.63 -6.17
N VAL A 1016 -41.30 -60.91 -6.70
CA VAL A 1016 -42.51 -61.05 -5.88
C VAL A 1016 -42.44 -62.29 -4.98
N LYS A 1017 -41.99 -63.42 -5.53
CA LYS A 1017 -41.83 -64.67 -4.77
C LYS A 1017 -40.81 -64.55 -3.63
N THR A 1018 -39.70 -63.86 -3.86
CA THR A 1018 -38.70 -63.62 -2.81
C THR A 1018 -39.11 -62.51 -1.84
N GLY A 1019 -39.92 -61.56 -2.29
CA GLY A 1019 -40.34 -60.40 -1.50
C GLY A 1019 -41.45 -60.71 -0.49
N LEU A 1020 -42.31 -61.68 -0.77
CA LEU A 1020 -43.37 -62.12 0.14
C LEU A 1020 -42.85 -63.17 1.14
N VAL A 1021 -42.82 -62.83 2.43
CA VAL A 1021 -42.38 -63.75 3.49
C VAL A 1021 -43.32 -64.94 3.62
N LEU A 1022 -44.61 -64.74 3.38
CA LEU A 1022 -45.62 -65.80 3.44
C LEU A 1022 -45.36 -66.97 2.46
N LEU A 1023 -44.66 -66.71 1.35
CA LEU A 1023 -44.31 -67.71 0.34
C LEU A 1023 -42.96 -68.38 0.66
N GLY A 1024 -42.42 -68.16 1.86
CA GLY A 1024 -41.07 -68.59 2.26
C GLY A 1024 -39.96 -67.70 1.69
N GLY A 1025 -40.30 -66.51 1.17
CA GLY A 1025 -39.36 -65.52 0.66
C GLY A 1025 -38.50 -64.89 1.76
N SER A 1026 -37.39 -64.27 1.35
CA SER A 1026 -36.46 -63.58 2.25
C SER A 1026 -36.91 -62.18 2.67
N GLY A 1027 -38.05 -61.69 2.16
CA GLY A 1027 -38.48 -60.30 2.34
C GLY A 1027 -37.71 -59.32 1.45
N GLN A 1028 -37.12 -59.79 0.35
CA GLN A 1028 -36.32 -59.00 -0.59
C GLN A 1028 -36.89 -59.14 -2.02
N GLY A 1029 -36.97 -58.05 -2.78
CA GLY A 1029 -37.63 -58.01 -4.08
C GLY A 1029 -38.83 -57.08 -4.09
N ILE A 1030 -40.00 -57.56 -4.50
CA ILE A 1030 -41.26 -56.82 -4.49
C ILE A 1030 -42.15 -57.49 -3.44
N GLY A 1031 -42.50 -56.78 -2.37
CA GLY A 1031 -43.27 -57.32 -1.26
C GLY A 1031 -44.54 -56.54 -0.98
N SER A 1032 -45.34 -57.08 -0.06
CA SER A 1032 -46.44 -56.37 0.57
C SER A 1032 -46.50 -56.74 2.04
N SER A 1033 -46.15 -55.80 2.90
CA SER A 1033 -46.29 -56.00 4.34
C SER A 1033 -47.76 -56.08 4.79
N GLU A 1034 -48.72 -55.60 3.98
CA GLU A 1034 -50.15 -55.85 4.23
C GLU A 1034 -50.51 -57.32 4.08
N VAL A 1035 -50.00 -57.94 3.02
CA VAL A 1035 -50.26 -59.35 2.76
C VAL A 1035 -49.57 -60.21 3.83
N ASP A 1036 -48.29 -59.93 4.11
CA ASP A 1036 -47.49 -60.72 5.06
C ASP A 1036 -48.00 -60.62 6.52
N ALA A 1037 -48.76 -59.58 6.86
CA ALA A 1037 -49.35 -59.41 8.20
C ALA A 1037 -50.70 -60.14 8.40
N GLN A 1038 -51.29 -60.75 7.36
CA GLN A 1038 -52.62 -61.35 7.45
C GLN A 1038 -52.61 -62.79 8.02
N THR A 1039 -53.63 -63.15 8.81
CA THR A 1039 -53.90 -64.55 9.21
C THR A 1039 -55.41 -64.73 9.49
N PRO A 1040 -56.16 -65.52 8.69
CA PRO A 1040 -55.76 -66.19 7.46
C PRO A 1040 -55.45 -65.20 6.33
N VAL A 1041 -54.61 -65.59 5.37
CA VAL A 1041 -54.23 -64.70 4.28
C VAL A 1041 -55.29 -64.73 3.19
N ALA A 1042 -56.05 -63.64 3.06
CA ALA A 1042 -57.16 -63.51 2.11
C ALA A 1042 -56.79 -62.70 0.86
N THR A 1043 -55.73 -61.90 0.93
CA THR A 1043 -55.22 -61.10 -0.20
C THR A 1043 -53.82 -61.51 -0.59
N ARG A 1044 -53.35 -61.12 -1.78
CA ARG A 1044 -52.07 -61.49 -2.38
C ARG A 1044 -51.57 -60.37 -3.30
N LEU A 1045 -50.29 -60.43 -3.66
CA LEU A 1045 -49.78 -59.71 -4.82
C LEU A 1045 -49.85 -60.61 -6.05
N ALA A 1046 -50.78 -60.31 -6.95
CA ALA A 1046 -50.94 -60.97 -8.22
C ALA A 1046 -49.96 -60.43 -9.25
N VAL A 1047 -49.28 -61.31 -9.99
CA VAL A 1047 -48.36 -60.97 -11.10
C VAL A 1047 -48.94 -61.49 -12.41
N VAL A 1048 -49.33 -60.59 -13.30
CA VAL A 1048 -49.90 -60.93 -14.61
C VAL A 1048 -49.16 -60.20 -15.73
N ASP A 1049 -48.76 -60.94 -16.77
CA ASP A 1049 -48.36 -60.34 -18.04
C ASP A 1049 -49.62 -60.03 -18.87
N ASN A 1050 -49.90 -58.75 -19.09
CA ASN A 1050 -51.10 -58.29 -19.80
C ASN A 1050 -51.14 -58.79 -21.26
N ALA A 1051 -50.00 -59.15 -21.85
CA ALA A 1051 -49.96 -59.75 -23.18
C ALA A 1051 -50.62 -61.14 -23.21
N ILE A 1052 -50.61 -61.87 -22.08
CA ILE A 1052 -51.28 -63.17 -21.92
C ILE A 1052 -52.78 -62.99 -21.70
N ALA A 1053 -53.17 -61.96 -20.94
CA ALA A 1053 -54.57 -61.65 -20.65
C ALA A 1053 -55.37 -61.12 -21.85
N ALA A 1054 -54.69 -60.78 -22.96
CA ALA A 1054 -55.29 -60.43 -24.25
C ALA A 1054 -56.40 -59.36 -24.19
N GLY A 1055 -56.26 -58.37 -23.28
CA GLY A 1055 -57.20 -57.25 -23.13
C GLY A 1055 -58.38 -57.51 -22.19
N GLN A 1056 -58.39 -58.62 -21.45
CA GLN A 1056 -59.41 -58.89 -20.43
C GLN A 1056 -59.28 -58.01 -19.18
N ILE A 1057 -58.09 -57.42 -18.96
CA ILE A 1057 -57.83 -56.50 -17.84
C ILE A 1057 -58.07 -55.06 -18.30
N ALA A 1058 -59.20 -54.48 -17.91
CA ALA A 1058 -59.63 -53.16 -18.39
C ALA A 1058 -58.87 -51.99 -17.75
N SER A 1059 -58.52 -52.08 -16.47
CA SER A 1059 -57.78 -51.03 -15.76
C SER A 1059 -57.07 -51.53 -14.50
N ILE A 1060 -56.00 -50.84 -14.09
CA ILE A 1060 -55.32 -51.00 -12.80
C ILE A 1060 -55.21 -49.62 -12.12
N SER A 1061 -55.78 -49.45 -10.92
CA SER A 1061 -55.91 -48.15 -10.25
C SER A 1061 -56.43 -47.02 -11.15
N GLY A 1062 -57.43 -47.32 -11.98
CA GLY A 1062 -58.03 -46.36 -12.93
C GLY A 1062 -57.21 -46.06 -14.19
N PHE A 1063 -56.05 -46.70 -14.38
CA PHE A 1063 -55.22 -46.55 -15.57
C PHE A 1063 -55.42 -47.73 -16.54
N VAL A 1064 -55.51 -47.46 -17.84
CA VAL A 1064 -55.60 -48.50 -18.88
C VAL A 1064 -54.18 -49.00 -19.19
N PRO A 1065 -53.82 -50.25 -18.82
CA PRO A 1065 -52.47 -50.74 -19.01
C PRO A 1065 -52.15 -50.98 -20.50
N PRO A 1066 -50.91 -50.69 -20.97
CA PRO A 1066 -50.47 -51.09 -22.31
C PRO A 1066 -50.59 -52.60 -22.50
N ALA A 1067 -50.86 -53.05 -23.73
CA ALA A 1067 -50.94 -54.48 -24.04
C ALA A 1067 -49.66 -55.26 -23.68
N LYS A 1068 -48.50 -54.59 -23.73
CA LYS A 1068 -47.22 -55.12 -23.28
C LYS A 1068 -46.83 -54.50 -21.93
N SER A 1069 -47.43 -54.99 -20.86
CA SER A 1069 -47.08 -54.57 -19.49
C SER A 1069 -47.18 -55.73 -18.50
N ILE A 1070 -46.35 -55.68 -17.46
CA ILE A 1070 -46.47 -56.56 -16.29
C ILE A 1070 -47.22 -55.80 -15.21
N LEU A 1071 -48.29 -56.41 -14.71
CA LEU A 1071 -49.14 -55.88 -13.66
C LEU A 1071 -48.84 -56.64 -12.38
N VAL A 1072 -48.48 -55.92 -11.33
CA VAL A 1072 -48.40 -56.44 -9.96
C VAL A 1072 -49.47 -55.74 -9.16
N LYS A 1073 -50.53 -56.47 -8.78
CA LYS A 1073 -51.72 -55.90 -8.13
C LYS A 1073 -51.93 -56.50 -6.75
N TYR A 1074 -52.18 -55.67 -5.75
CA TYR A 1074 -52.75 -56.12 -4.48
C TYR A 1074 -54.22 -56.48 -4.70
N THR A 1075 -54.56 -57.76 -4.57
CA THR A 1075 -55.92 -58.24 -4.82
C THR A 1075 -56.30 -59.44 -3.93
N TRP A 1076 -57.54 -59.90 -4.02
CA TRP A 1076 -58.01 -61.11 -3.33
C TRP A 1076 -57.29 -62.35 -3.89
N ALA A 1077 -56.96 -63.30 -3.01
CA ALA A 1077 -56.48 -64.60 -3.43
C ALA A 1077 -57.56 -65.27 -4.28
N GLY A 1078 -57.30 -65.50 -5.57
CA GLY A 1078 -58.30 -66.02 -6.51
C GLY A 1078 -58.79 -65.06 -7.59
N ASP A 1079 -58.50 -63.76 -7.49
CA ASP A 1079 -58.86 -62.78 -8.53
C ASP A 1079 -57.89 -62.92 -9.73
N ALA A 1080 -58.23 -63.78 -10.68
CA ALA A 1080 -57.38 -64.10 -11.83
C ALA A 1080 -57.39 -62.99 -12.88
N ASN A 1081 -58.54 -62.32 -13.06
CA ASN A 1081 -58.73 -61.31 -14.09
C ASN A 1081 -58.34 -59.88 -13.62
N LEU A 1082 -57.95 -59.72 -12.35
CA LEU A 1082 -57.55 -58.48 -11.70
C LEU A 1082 -58.65 -57.39 -11.65
N ASP A 1083 -59.93 -57.77 -11.67
CA ASP A 1083 -61.07 -56.85 -11.55
C ASP A 1083 -61.32 -56.38 -10.10
N GLY A 1084 -60.62 -56.99 -9.14
CA GLY A 1084 -60.68 -56.66 -7.71
C GLY A 1084 -61.72 -57.48 -6.93
N ALA A 1085 -62.38 -58.47 -7.54
CA ALA A 1085 -63.29 -59.40 -6.89
C ALA A 1085 -62.99 -60.84 -7.31
N VAL A 1086 -63.29 -61.81 -6.44
CA VAL A 1086 -63.28 -63.23 -6.82
C VAL A 1086 -64.70 -63.63 -7.20
N ASN A 1087 -64.91 -64.10 -8.43
CA ASN A 1087 -66.21 -64.51 -8.93
C ASN A 1087 -66.11 -65.65 -9.96
N GLY A 1088 -67.25 -66.07 -10.53
CA GLY A 1088 -67.28 -67.20 -11.46
C GLY A 1088 -66.42 -67.04 -12.72
N SER A 1089 -66.06 -65.80 -13.10
CA SER A 1089 -65.14 -65.57 -14.21
C SER A 1089 -63.69 -65.93 -13.87
N ASP A 1090 -63.29 -65.80 -12.61
CA ASP A 1090 -61.95 -66.18 -12.15
C ASP A 1090 -61.79 -67.70 -12.05
N TYR A 1091 -62.82 -68.39 -11.51
CA TYR A 1091 -62.84 -69.85 -11.50
C TYR A 1091 -62.80 -70.41 -12.93
N ALA A 1092 -63.45 -69.76 -13.90
CA ALA A 1092 -63.38 -70.17 -15.30
C ALA A 1092 -61.96 -70.05 -15.90
N LEU A 1093 -61.18 -69.06 -15.46
CA LEU A 1093 -59.78 -68.90 -15.85
C LEU A 1093 -58.88 -69.94 -15.16
N ALA A 1094 -59.13 -70.23 -13.88
CA ALA A 1094 -58.45 -71.31 -13.15
C ALA A 1094 -58.74 -72.71 -13.74
N ASP A 1095 -59.99 -72.98 -14.11
CA ASP A 1095 -60.41 -74.22 -14.79
C ASP A 1095 -59.67 -74.41 -16.12
N ASN A 1096 -59.41 -73.31 -16.84
CA ASN A 1096 -58.65 -73.32 -18.08
C ASN A 1096 -57.18 -73.69 -17.86
N GLY A 1097 -56.55 -73.19 -16.78
CA GLY A 1097 -55.21 -73.60 -16.36
C GLY A 1097 -55.14 -75.06 -15.92
N TYR A 1098 -56.07 -75.49 -15.07
CA TYR A 1098 -56.15 -76.87 -14.57
C TYR A 1098 -56.32 -77.90 -15.71
N SER A 1099 -57.10 -77.57 -16.74
CA SER A 1099 -57.40 -78.46 -17.87
C SER A 1099 -56.36 -78.44 -19.01
N SER A 1100 -55.44 -77.46 -19.01
CA SER A 1100 -54.47 -77.24 -20.11
C SER A 1100 -53.04 -77.42 -19.64
N ALA A 1101 -52.38 -78.52 -20.04
CA ALA A 1101 -50.98 -78.76 -19.73
C ALA A 1101 -50.07 -77.64 -20.28
N GLY A 1102 -49.44 -76.87 -19.40
CA GLY A 1102 -48.48 -75.81 -19.75
C GLY A 1102 -48.97 -74.37 -19.60
N LEU A 1103 -50.21 -74.15 -19.13
CA LEU A 1103 -50.69 -72.82 -18.70
C LEU A 1103 -50.52 -72.68 -17.18
N SER A 1104 -49.44 -72.03 -16.73
CA SER A 1104 -49.16 -71.83 -15.30
C SER A 1104 -48.73 -70.41 -14.98
N SER A 1105 -49.73 -69.55 -14.78
CA SER A 1105 -49.56 -68.18 -14.27
C SER A 1105 -50.76 -67.81 -13.42
N TRP A 1106 -50.66 -66.72 -12.66
CA TRP A 1106 -51.76 -66.20 -11.85
C TRP A 1106 -53.07 -66.06 -12.66
N PHE A 1107 -52.95 -65.58 -13.90
CA PHE A 1107 -54.10 -65.40 -14.80
C PHE A 1107 -54.80 -66.74 -15.16
N TYR A 1108 -54.10 -67.86 -15.06
CA TYR A 1108 -54.65 -69.21 -15.27
C TYR A 1108 -54.84 -69.97 -13.95
N GLY A 1109 -54.87 -69.27 -12.82
CA GLY A 1109 -55.24 -69.85 -11.52
C GLY A 1109 -54.11 -70.46 -10.70
N ASP A 1110 -52.83 -70.26 -11.06
CA ASP A 1110 -51.69 -70.60 -10.19
C ASP A 1110 -51.51 -69.47 -9.15
N PHE A 1111 -52.26 -69.57 -8.03
CA PHE A 1111 -52.37 -68.56 -6.99
C PHE A 1111 -51.37 -68.76 -5.83
N ASP A 1112 -50.74 -69.93 -5.73
CA ASP A 1112 -49.65 -70.20 -4.79
C ASP A 1112 -48.24 -70.12 -5.41
N TYR A 1113 -48.14 -69.96 -6.73
CA TYR A 1113 -46.89 -69.82 -7.49
C TYR A 1113 -45.98 -71.05 -7.45
N ASP A 1114 -46.56 -72.24 -7.34
CA ASP A 1114 -45.83 -73.51 -7.45
C ASP A 1114 -45.61 -73.97 -8.90
N GLY A 1115 -46.26 -73.31 -9.87
CA GLY A 1115 -46.09 -73.54 -11.30
C GLY A 1115 -47.10 -74.50 -11.91
N ILE A 1116 -48.13 -74.92 -11.17
CA ILE A 1116 -49.24 -75.77 -11.65
C ILE A 1116 -50.57 -75.37 -10.97
N THR A 1117 -51.65 -75.23 -11.73
CA THR A 1117 -52.98 -75.02 -11.13
C THR A 1117 -53.50 -76.34 -10.54
N THR A 1118 -53.68 -76.42 -9.22
CA THR A 1118 -54.18 -77.61 -8.51
C THR A 1118 -55.29 -77.27 -7.49
N GLY A 1119 -55.76 -78.26 -6.74
CA GLY A 1119 -56.75 -78.04 -5.68
C GLY A 1119 -56.27 -77.11 -4.55
N SER A 1120 -54.95 -76.90 -4.37
CA SER A 1120 -54.43 -75.90 -3.41
C SER A 1120 -54.79 -74.47 -3.84
N ASP A 1121 -54.75 -74.18 -5.13
CA ASP A 1121 -55.10 -72.87 -5.68
C ASP A 1121 -56.59 -72.58 -5.54
N TYR A 1122 -57.46 -73.56 -5.81
CA TYR A 1122 -58.90 -73.39 -5.57
C TYR A 1122 -59.20 -73.12 -4.09
N ALA A 1123 -58.45 -73.71 -3.15
CA ALA A 1123 -58.61 -73.41 -1.74
C ALA A 1123 -58.19 -71.96 -1.40
N LEU A 1124 -57.19 -71.42 -2.08
CA LEU A 1124 -56.83 -70.00 -1.97
C LEU A 1124 -57.92 -69.10 -2.57
N ALA A 1125 -58.46 -69.47 -3.74
CA ALA A 1125 -59.56 -68.76 -4.37
C ALA A 1125 -60.83 -68.75 -3.51
N ASP A 1126 -61.18 -69.88 -2.90
CA ASP A 1126 -62.30 -70.01 -1.96
C ASP A 1126 -62.07 -69.15 -0.70
N THR A 1127 -60.82 -69.06 -0.24
CA THR A 1127 -60.45 -68.19 0.90
C THR A 1127 -60.64 -66.72 0.56
N GLY A 1128 -60.22 -66.27 -0.63
CA GLY A 1128 -60.48 -64.91 -1.10
C GLY A 1128 -61.97 -64.64 -1.33
N PHE A 1129 -62.68 -65.57 -1.99
CA PHE A 1129 -64.12 -65.46 -2.25
C PHE A 1129 -64.95 -65.35 -0.96
N SER A 1130 -64.62 -66.11 0.06
CA SER A 1130 -65.32 -66.09 1.35
C SER A 1130 -64.94 -64.90 2.24
N SER A 1131 -63.74 -64.34 2.03
CA SER A 1131 -63.22 -63.20 2.81
C SER A 1131 -63.48 -61.85 2.16
N GLN A 1132 -63.86 -61.79 0.88
CA GLN A 1132 -64.04 -60.53 0.18
C GLN A 1132 -65.18 -59.69 0.76
N THR A 1133 -64.87 -58.46 1.16
CA THR A 1133 -65.86 -57.50 1.68
C THR A 1133 -66.25 -56.44 0.65
N GLY A 1134 -65.68 -56.49 -0.55
CA GLY A 1134 -65.88 -55.54 -1.65
C GLY A 1134 -64.78 -55.64 -2.70
N VAL A 1135 -64.86 -54.79 -3.73
CA VAL A 1135 -63.85 -54.71 -4.80
C VAL A 1135 -62.60 -53.98 -4.29
N LEU A 1136 -61.42 -54.57 -4.49
CA LEU A 1136 -60.13 -53.92 -4.21
C LEU A 1136 -59.68 -53.04 -5.40
N ILE A 1137 -59.18 -51.84 -5.10
CA ILE A 1137 -58.90 -50.77 -6.08
C ILE A 1137 -57.41 -50.70 -6.42
#